data_AF-A0A812US75-F1
#
_entry.id   AF-A0A812US75-F1
#
_cell.length_a   1.000
_cell.length_b   1.000
_cell.length_c   1.000
_cell.angle_alpha   90.00
_cell.angle_beta   90.00
_cell.angle_gamma   90.00
#
_symmetry.space_group_name_H-M   'P 1'
#
loop_
_entity.id
_entity.type
_entity.pdbx_description
1 polymer ?
#
loop_
_entity_poly.entity_id
_entity_poly.type
_entity_poly.pdbx_seq_one_letter_code
_entity_poly.pdbx_strand_id
1 'polypeptide(L)'
;MTFYMYCYDCAAQLRPQREGCGSYLRGQGSHLPAQLQDVIFDCSVLTIATGLPERNSYAVDLINAVAEMKCTCPCRASFSGGLSNPSFSFRGLNSLRDAMHSVFLYRAVPKGLNMSIVNPGGRPRNEDIEPKTQEEVILHKSADGNHVELFLEYAEQVMKPPAPAPAGRRSRVKPGCKVVDRCRVEGPKETQKVAQKIIDCKTATPTEVINYFNSELKKCICFLDGGMGTRIQAENLEEADYRGDRFKDFSEKDANGIPVSLKGNDALPIFSKPDMIKDIHKEYFVAGSDICQTNTFNGTTILQGEYKMQAVAHEINKVGAQLAKKAAAEVTKQEPHKPRLVAGAVGPTGRTLSVSPSVEDPSFRTVTWGELVESYKQQVSALVEGGVDLLMIETVFDTQNCKAAIFAVDQYFIESKKERLPVMLSATIVDKSGRTLSGQTIEAFCVSVKHAQPFTVGINCALGAAQMKGFYKKLYGMNSAWCHVHPNAGLPNAMGGYDEDPEIFCSNILDYAKDGILNFVGGCCLTFPFHIAAVCKKVKDCPVRKLPELPGYPSMMLSGLEPCHVTAEAGFHWAGERCNLMGSAKFKKLVDAYRWDEAMEVCVAQCETKVDNLDFNFDSDLIDGQSAMRKFMRLCVTEPTVAKLPFMFDSSKWPAVEEGLKCVQGKCVVNSISLKVGEEEFLRLAKLCMRYGAAVVIMAFDEKGQAGTFEDKVRICQRLCESIDFPREDINVLTIATGLPERNSYAVDFINAVAEMKCTCPCRASFSGGLSNPSFFFRGLNSLRDSMHGVFVYHAVPKGLDMSIVNPGGLPRYTDIDESTRKLAEEVILNQSADGKHAGVPSDELPAPCLGTAQDAEKRVLARFEEMGFSDKELQADSSFLAASRGRRKNGLLQAVLSWIQDLAPVMWAAFRSLTHVAQRRYGVDAFAWFCRSQFETKTSYGAIDEDHLAQQSDQDGSCTIPCGRAGNQTRIAWERDIFEDAYDDAKPFERCKYGALNGGALSCRKMPVTQSAATFLRTDGSDVAVACHHDLGHSTTLWGSYCFPAWRDWPCGGSMHH
;
A
#
# COMPACT_ATOMS: atom_id res chain seq x y z
N MET A 1 -44.48 31.89 24.87
CA MET A 1 -44.39 32.61 26.16
C MET A 1 -44.09 31.69 27.34
N THR A 2 -44.58 30.44 27.39
CA THR A 2 -44.26 29.47 28.46
C THR A 2 -42.77 29.03 28.50
N PHE A 3 -42.07 29.10 27.36
CA PHE A 3 -40.63 28.80 27.25
C PHE A 3 -39.71 29.92 27.78
N TYR A 4 -40.24 31.15 27.92
CA TYR A 4 -39.45 32.30 28.38
C TYR A 4 -39.33 32.31 29.92
N MET A 5 -40.29 31.71 30.65
CA MET A 5 -40.25 31.67 32.13
C MET A 5 -39.23 30.65 32.68
N TYR A 6 -39.06 29.50 32.02
CA TYR A 6 -38.13 28.46 32.51
C TYR A 6 -36.65 28.87 32.42
N CYS A 7 -36.27 29.62 31.37
CA CYS A 7 -34.90 30.12 31.24
C CYS A 7 -34.63 31.36 32.11
N TYR A 8 -35.65 32.15 32.44
CA TYR A 8 -35.46 33.34 33.28
C TYR A 8 -35.21 32.99 34.76
N ASP A 9 -35.86 31.94 35.28
CA ASP A 9 -35.66 31.49 36.67
C ASP A 9 -34.29 30.84 36.90
N CYS A 10 -33.75 30.10 35.92
CA CYS A 10 -32.36 29.60 36.00
C CYS A 10 -31.32 30.72 35.91
N ALA A 11 -31.59 31.80 35.15
CA ALA A 11 -30.67 32.92 34.99
C ALA A 11 -30.74 33.94 36.15
N ALA A 12 -31.89 34.05 36.84
CA ALA A 12 -32.08 34.98 37.96
C ALA A 12 -31.34 34.55 39.24
N GLN A 13 -31.12 33.24 39.44
CA GLN A 13 -30.43 32.72 40.63
C GLN A 13 -28.90 32.83 40.57
N LEU A 14 -28.32 33.28 39.45
CA LEU A 14 -26.87 33.29 39.21
C LEU A 14 -26.24 34.68 39.03
N ARG A 15 -26.90 35.77 39.46
CA ARG A 15 -26.27 37.11 39.45
C ARG A 15 -25.59 37.45 40.79
N PRO A 16 -24.27 37.67 40.81
CA PRO A 16 -23.69 38.78 41.56
C PRO A 16 -23.82 40.06 40.71
N GLN A 17 -24.14 41.15 41.39
CA GLN A 17 -24.42 42.47 40.84
C GLN A 17 -23.26 43.02 39.99
N ARG A 18 -23.60 43.65 38.86
CA ARG A 18 -22.69 44.47 38.07
C ARG A 18 -22.39 45.75 38.83
N GLU A 19 -21.11 46.03 39.05
CA GLU A 19 -20.50 47.36 38.95
C GLU A 19 -18.97 47.21 38.91
N GLY A 20 -18.31 47.84 37.93
CA GLY A 20 -16.85 48.04 37.92
C GLY A 20 -16.04 47.13 37.00
N CYS A 21 -15.35 47.76 36.05
CA CYS A 21 -14.45 47.18 35.06
C CYS A 21 -13.06 46.89 35.65
N GLY A 22 -12.33 45.91 35.09
CA GLY A 22 -10.85 45.91 35.09
C GLY A 22 -10.16 44.79 35.88
N SER A 23 -9.54 43.86 35.13
CA SER A 23 -8.30 43.13 35.46
C SER A 23 -8.09 42.63 36.90
N TYR A 24 -8.30 41.35 37.15
CA TYR A 24 -7.36 40.40 37.82
C TYR A 24 -8.08 39.07 38.18
N LEU A 25 -7.29 37.99 38.30
CA LEU A 25 -7.58 36.60 38.76
C LEU A 25 -8.12 35.67 37.65
N ARG A 26 -7.47 34.58 37.18
CA ARG A 26 -6.52 33.62 37.78
C ARG A 26 -6.82 33.31 39.25
N GLY A 27 -7.57 32.24 39.47
CA GLY A 27 -7.62 31.53 40.74
C GLY A 27 -9.03 31.37 41.30
N GLN A 28 -9.40 30.10 41.48
CA GLN A 28 -10.56 29.56 42.22
C GLN A 28 -11.88 29.41 41.45
N GLY A 29 -12.41 28.19 41.58
CA GLY A 29 -13.45 27.62 40.75
C GLY A 29 -14.84 28.19 40.99
N SER A 30 -15.60 28.27 39.90
CA SER A 30 -17.04 28.16 39.94
C SER A 30 -17.44 27.09 38.93
N HIS A 31 -18.06 26.02 39.43
CA HIS A 31 -18.60 24.93 38.64
C HIS A 31 -19.81 25.44 37.84
N LEU A 32 -19.62 25.73 36.56
CA LEU A 32 -20.68 25.57 35.56
C LEU A 32 -20.55 24.14 35.01
N PRO A 33 -21.65 23.38 34.89
CA PRO A 33 -21.59 21.95 34.60
C PRO A 33 -20.91 21.70 33.25
N ALA A 34 -19.98 20.75 33.24
CA ALA A 34 -19.20 20.31 32.07
C ALA A 34 -20.04 19.66 30.94
N GLN A 35 -21.37 19.74 31.00
CA GLN A 35 -22.32 18.90 30.26
C GLN A 35 -23.09 19.59 29.11
N LEU A 36 -22.69 20.78 28.66
CA LEU A 36 -23.35 21.46 27.52
C LEU A 36 -22.69 21.19 26.15
N GLN A 37 -21.63 20.38 26.08
CA GLN A 37 -20.93 20.05 24.82
C GLN A 37 -21.69 19.01 23.98
N ASP A 38 -22.59 18.25 24.62
CA ASP A 38 -23.38 17.17 24.02
C ASP A 38 -24.82 17.59 23.66
N VAL A 39 -25.18 18.85 23.91
CA VAL A 39 -26.50 19.37 23.57
C VAL A 39 -26.43 20.01 22.19
N ILE A 40 -27.10 19.37 21.23
CA ILE A 40 -27.40 19.95 19.93
C ILE A 40 -28.73 20.69 20.05
N PHE A 41 -28.68 22.01 19.98
CA PHE A 41 -29.88 22.81 19.85
C PHE A 41 -30.28 22.82 18.37
N ASP A 42 -31.28 22.03 18.02
CA ASP A 42 -31.94 22.15 16.72
C ASP A 42 -32.87 23.36 16.76
N CYS A 43 -32.36 24.48 16.25
CA CYS A 43 -33.14 25.68 16.13
C CYS A 43 -34.09 25.48 14.95
N SER A 44 -35.35 25.13 15.24
CA SER A 44 -36.38 24.93 14.22
C SER A 44 -36.43 26.11 13.26
N VAL A 45 -35.94 25.91 12.04
CA VAL A 45 -36.02 26.92 10.99
C VAL A 45 -37.41 26.84 10.39
N LEU A 46 -38.14 27.96 10.42
CA LEU A 46 -39.48 28.03 9.84
C LEU A 46 -39.41 28.49 8.38
N THR A 47 -40.39 28.07 7.60
CA THR A 47 -40.46 28.37 6.17
C THR A 47 -40.72 29.85 5.91
N ILE A 48 -39.89 30.45 5.05
CA ILE A 48 -40.07 31.82 4.56
C ILE A 48 -40.86 31.83 3.24
N ALA A 49 -41.30 33.02 2.82
CA ALA A 49 -42.05 33.22 1.56
C ALA A 49 -43.31 32.33 1.44
N THR A 50 -44.08 32.27 2.53
CA THR A 50 -45.34 31.51 2.62
C THR A 50 -46.57 32.34 2.22
N GLY A 51 -46.37 33.60 1.81
CA GLY A 51 -47.43 34.58 1.57
C GLY A 51 -47.91 35.31 2.84
N LEU A 52 -47.35 34.98 4.01
CA LEU A 52 -47.68 35.58 5.30
C LEU A 52 -46.58 36.57 5.74
N PRO A 53 -46.88 37.89 5.90
CA PRO A 53 -45.90 38.93 6.22
C PRO A 53 -45.00 38.61 7.43
N GLU A 54 -45.58 38.03 8.47
CA GLU A 54 -44.91 37.69 9.72
C GLU A 54 -43.89 36.55 9.60
N ARG A 55 -43.85 35.83 8.47
CA ARG A 55 -42.94 34.70 8.25
C ARG A 55 -41.72 35.05 7.41
N ASN A 56 -41.64 36.27 6.89
CA ASN A 56 -40.63 36.63 5.90
C ASN A 56 -39.24 36.89 6.53
N SER A 57 -39.20 37.21 7.83
CA SER A 57 -37.96 37.43 8.59
C SER A 57 -37.37 36.17 9.22
N TYR A 58 -38.04 35.02 9.17
CA TYR A 58 -37.67 33.84 9.98
C TYR A 58 -36.25 33.31 9.75
N ALA A 59 -35.71 33.45 8.53
CA ALA A 59 -34.32 33.11 8.25
C ALA A 59 -33.33 34.05 8.96
N VAL A 60 -33.63 35.35 8.97
CA VAL A 60 -32.80 36.38 9.64
C VAL A 60 -32.97 36.33 11.15
N ASP A 61 -34.20 36.14 11.63
CA ASP A 61 -34.52 35.98 13.05
C ASP A 61 -33.77 34.80 13.64
N LEU A 62 -33.65 33.71 12.90
CA LEU A 62 -32.85 32.56 13.31
C LEU A 62 -31.34 32.87 13.34
N ILE A 63 -30.79 33.54 12.32
CA ILE A 63 -29.38 33.94 12.31
C ILE A 63 -29.07 34.81 13.54
N ASN A 64 -29.96 35.74 13.87
CA ASN A 64 -29.84 36.63 15.03
C ASN A 64 -30.01 35.86 16.35
N ALA A 65 -30.97 34.94 16.41
CA ALA A 65 -31.21 34.11 17.58
C ALA A 65 -30.01 33.20 17.87
N VAL A 66 -29.39 32.59 16.83
CA VAL A 66 -28.15 31.81 16.98
C VAL A 66 -26.99 32.70 17.47
N ALA A 67 -26.85 33.91 16.93
CA ALA A 67 -25.83 34.86 17.38
C ALA A 67 -26.03 35.27 18.85
N GLU A 68 -27.26 35.55 19.25
CA GLU A 68 -27.61 35.95 20.62
C GLU A 68 -27.45 34.78 21.60
N MET A 69 -27.88 33.58 21.22
CA MET A 69 -27.69 32.36 22.00
C MET A 69 -26.21 32.04 22.19
N LYS A 70 -25.37 32.22 21.16
CA LYS A 70 -23.92 32.02 21.27
C LYS A 70 -23.24 33.08 22.13
N CYS A 71 -23.75 34.31 22.13
CA CYS A 71 -23.24 35.40 22.95
C CYS A 71 -23.64 35.25 24.42
N THR A 72 -24.86 34.80 24.69
CA THR A 72 -25.42 34.64 26.05
C THR A 72 -25.06 33.30 26.69
N CYS A 73 -24.73 32.27 25.91
CA CYS A 73 -24.25 30.98 26.37
C CYS A 73 -22.86 30.68 25.74
N PRO A 74 -21.76 31.19 26.33
CA PRO A 74 -20.39 30.95 25.82
C PRO A 74 -19.90 29.50 25.98
N CYS A 75 -20.75 28.61 26.52
CA CYS A 75 -20.51 27.17 26.64
C CYS A 75 -20.54 26.49 25.25
N ARG A 76 -19.74 25.44 25.03
CA ARG A 76 -19.47 24.76 23.73
C ARG A 76 -20.66 24.02 23.07
N ALA A 77 -21.90 24.47 23.20
CA ALA A 77 -23.07 23.83 22.58
C ALA A 77 -23.06 23.98 21.03
N SER A 78 -23.55 22.95 20.34
CA SER A 78 -23.66 22.90 18.89
C SER A 78 -25.05 23.32 18.44
N PHE A 79 -25.13 24.23 17.47
CA PHE A 79 -26.41 24.69 16.92
C PHE A 79 -26.60 24.07 15.54
N SER A 80 -27.73 23.37 15.38
CA SER A 80 -28.18 22.77 14.13
C SER A 80 -29.39 23.52 13.59
N GLY A 81 -29.55 23.53 12.27
CA GLY A 81 -30.77 24.03 11.63
C GLY A 81 -31.07 23.30 10.33
N GLY A 82 -32.34 22.96 10.10
CA GLY A 82 -32.83 22.38 8.85
C GLY A 82 -32.87 23.41 7.71
N LEU A 83 -31.89 23.36 6.81
CA LEU A 83 -31.79 24.28 5.65
C LEU A 83 -32.91 24.11 4.62
N SER A 84 -33.53 22.94 4.56
CA SER A 84 -34.64 22.69 3.64
C SER A 84 -35.91 23.44 4.01
N ASN A 85 -36.05 23.89 5.26
CA ASN A 85 -37.24 24.57 5.75
C ASN A 85 -37.37 26.02 5.23
N PRO A 86 -36.35 26.89 5.28
CA PRO A 86 -36.47 28.25 4.75
C PRO A 86 -36.69 28.24 3.23
N SER A 87 -36.19 27.25 2.48
CA SER A 87 -36.44 27.13 1.04
C SER A 87 -37.62 26.23 0.66
N PHE A 88 -38.45 25.83 1.63
CA PHE A 88 -39.51 24.84 1.41
C PHE A 88 -40.61 25.32 0.45
N SER A 89 -40.97 26.60 0.50
CA SER A 89 -41.96 27.22 -0.41
C SER A 89 -41.56 27.16 -1.89
N PHE A 90 -40.30 26.86 -2.19
CA PHE A 90 -39.73 26.84 -3.55
C PHE A 90 -39.44 25.42 -4.06
N ARG A 91 -40.08 24.41 -3.44
CA ARG A 91 -39.96 23.02 -3.87
C ARG A 91 -40.26 22.88 -5.36
N GLY A 92 -39.30 22.37 -6.12
CA GLY A 92 -39.34 22.29 -7.59
C GLY A 92 -38.32 23.19 -8.29
N LEU A 93 -37.79 24.22 -7.60
CA LEU A 93 -36.80 25.17 -8.13
C LEU A 93 -35.43 24.95 -7.47
N ASN A 94 -34.80 23.81 -7.78
CA ASN A 94 -33.62 23.34 -7.03
C ASN A 94 -32.44 24.34 -7.06
N SER A 95 -32.15 24.96 -8.20
CA SER A 95 -31.06 25.95 -8.31
C SER A 95 -31.25 27.16 -7.39
N LEU A 96 -32.49 27.62 -7.23
CA LEU A 96 -32.83 28.71 -6.33
C LEU A 96 -32.75 28.28 -4.86
N ARG A 97 -33.22 27.06 -4.55
CA ARG A 97 -33.11 26.49 -3.20
C ARG A 97 -31.66 26.32 -2.76
N ASP A 98 -30.80 25.89 -3.67
CA ASP A 98 -29.36 25.73 -3.42
C ASP A 98 -28.69 27.08 -3.19
N ALA A 99 -29.07 28.11 -3.95
CA ALA A 99 -28.62 29.49 -3.71
C ALA A 99 -29.06 30.00 -2.33
N MET A 100 -30.35 29.83 -1.97
CA MET A 100 -30.86 30.19 -0.64
C MET A 100 -30.09 29.52 0.49
N HIS A 101 -29.77 28.22 0.33
CA HIS A 101 -29.03 27.47 1.33
C HIS A 101 -27.62 28.02 1.52
N SER A 102 -26.95 28.36 0.42
CA SER A 102 -25.60 28.94 0.45
C SER A 102 -25.56 30.31 1.09
N VAL A 103 -26.53 31.19 0.81
CA VAL A 103 -26.59 32.51 1.47
C VAL A 103 -26.90 32.38 2.96
N PHE A 104 -27.85 31.53 3.30
CA PHE A 104 -28.20 31.28 4.69
C PHE A 104 -26.99 30.74 5.47
N LEU A 105 -26.29 29.73 4.96
CA LEU A 105 -25.09 29.17 5.60
C LEU A 105 -23.97 30.20 5.73
N TYR A 106 -23.71 30.96 4.67
CA TYR A 106 -22.66 31.97 4.67
C TYR A 106 -22.86 33.03 5.76
N ARG A 107 -24.12 33.37 6.09
CA ARG A 107 -24.44 34.33 7.14
C ARG A 107 -24.58 33.68 8.52
N ALA A 108 -25.09 32.45 8.60
CA ALA A 108 -25.36 31.76 9.85
C ALA A 108 -24.09 31.13 10.48
N VAL A 109 -23.18 30.60 9.67
CA VAL A 109 -21.97 29.91 10.17
C VAL A 109 -21.04 30.86 10.97
N PRO A 110 -20.71 32.07 10.49
CA PRO A 110 -19.92 33.03 11.28
C PRO A 110 -20.62 33.49 12.57
N LYS A 111 -21.95 33.33 12.65
CA LYS A 111 -22.77 33.67 13.80
C LYS A 111 -22.95 32.53 14.80
N GLY A 112 -22.36 31.37 14.53
CA GLY A 112 -22.32 30.24 15.46
C GLY A 112 -23.19 29.05 15.09
N LEU A 113 -23.73 28.98 13.86
CA LEU A 113 -24.36 27.76 13.35
C LEU A 113 -23.27 26.76 12.95
N ASN A 114 -23.21 25.62 13.65
CA ASN A 114 -22.13 24.66 13.51
C ASN A 114 -22.54 23.39 12.73
N MET A 115 -23.84 23.15 12.56
CA MET A 115 -24.41 21.97 11.92
C MET A 115 -25.62 22.34 11.07
N SER A 116 -25.90 21.55 10.02
CA SER A 116 -27.14 21.69 9.26
C SER A 116 -27.52 20.42 8.51
N ILE A 117 -28.82 20.14 8.42
CA ILE A 117 -29.39 18.99 7.72
C ILE A 117 -29.71 19.39 6.28
N VAL A 118 -28.89 18.94 5.32
CA VAL A 118 -28.98 19.41 3.93
C VAL A 118 -28.20 18.51 2.95
N ASN A 119 -28.60 18.48 1.67
CA ASN A 119 -27.88 17.76 0.61
C ASN A 119 -26.59 18.51 0.20
N PRO A 120 -25.38 18.00 0.48
CA PRO A 120 -24.14 18.76 0.33
C PRO A 120 -23.70 19.01 -1.13
N GLY A 121 -24.28 18.32 -2.12
CA GLY A 121 -23.86 18.43 -3.51
C GLY A 121 -24.44 19.63 -4.28
N GLY A 122 -23.63 20.22 -5.17
CA GLY A 122 -24.11 21.08 -6.26
C GLY A 122 -24.45 22.54 -5.94
N ARG A 123 -24.14 23.05 -4.74
CA ARG A 123 -24.55 24.41 -4.36
C ARG A 123 -23.60 25.52 -4.83
N PRO A 124 -24.13 26.67 -5.27
CA PRO A 124 -23.30 27.82 -5.66
C PRO A 124 -22.61 28.42 -4.41
N ARG A 125 -21.43 29.02 -4.55
CA ARG A 125 -20.84 29.77 -3.42
C ARG A 125 -21.67 31.04 -3.21
N ASN A 126 -21.73 31.55 -1.97
CA ASN A 126 -22.49 32.78 -1.69
C ASN A 126 -22.07 33.94 -2.61
N GLU A 127 -20.79 34.07 -2.90
CA GLU A 127 -20.23 35.10 -3.80
C GLU A 127 -20.70 34.98 -5.26
N ASP A 128 -21.10 33.77 -5.69
CA ASP A 128 -21.56 33.48 -7.05
C ASP A 128 -23.08 33.76 -7.20
N ILE A 129 -23.76 34.14 -6.12
CA ILE A 129 -25.18 34.47 -6.10
C ILE A 129 -25.32 35.97 -6.30
N GLU A 130 -26.23 36.40 -7.16
CA GLU A 130 -26.39 37.83 -7.46
C GLU A 130 -26.67 38.64 -6.17
N PRO A 131 -25.95 39.75 -5.91
CA PRO A 131 -26.08 40.51 -4.65
C PRO A 131 -27.52 40.98 -4.38
N LYS A 132 -28.28 41.28 -5.44
CA LYS A 132 -29.70 41.63 -5.34
C LYS A 132 -30.53 40.47 -4.80
N THR A 133 -30.29 39.24 -5.29
CA THR A 133 -30.88 38.00 -4.79
C THR A 133 -30.45 37.70 -3.35
N GLN A 134 -29.21 38.00 -2.96
CA GLN A 134 -28.77 37.82 -1.58
C GLN A 134 -29.50 38.76 -0.61
N GLU A 135 -29.56 40.05 -0.91
CA GLU A 135 -30.04 41.08 0.02
C GLU A 135 -31.57 41.26 -0.04
N GLU A 136 -32.17 41.36 -1.23
CA GLU A 136 -33.60 41.67 -1.39
C GLU A 136 -34.48 40.43 -1.25
N VAL A 137 -33.98 39.27 -1.70
CA VAL A 137 -34.77 38.04 -1.83
C VAL A 137 -34.54 37.09 -0.64
N ILE A 138 -33.29 36.89 -0.20
CA ILE A 138 -32.96 35.91 0.85
C ILE A 138 -32.85 36.54 2.25
N LEU A 139 -32.37 37.78 2.36
CA LEU A 139 -32.18 38.49 3.64
C LEU A 139 -33.30 39.49 3.97
N HIS A 140 -34.37 39.52 3.16
CA HIS A 140 -35.56 40.34 3.41
C HIS A 140 -35.26 41.84 3.58
N LYS A 141 -34.44 42.42 2.68
CA LYS A 141 -34.07 43.84 2.70
C LYS A 141 -34.60 44.66 1.52
N SER A 142 -35.64 44.21 0.81
CA SER A 142 -36.24 45.05 -0.24
C SER A 142 -36.88 46.30 0.39
N ALA A 143 -36.60 47.46 -0.19
CA ALA A 143 -36.99 48.76 0.38
C ALA A 143 -38.52 49.01 0.29
N ASP A 144 -39.21 48.28 -0.58
CA ASP A 144 -40.64 48.38 -0.89
C ASP A 144 -41.49 47.22 -0.32
N GLY A 145 -40.85 46.23 0.33
CA GLY A 145 -41.53 45.08 0.92
C GLY A 145 -42.01 44.03 -0.09
N ASN A 146 -41.70 44.17 -1.39
CA ASN A 146 -42.22 43.32 -2.47
C ASN A 146 -41.38 42.03 -2.75
N HIS A 147 -40.71 41.54 -1.73
CA HIS A 147 -39.74 40.43 -1.80
C HIS A 147 -40.31 39.10 -2.33
N VAL A 148 -41.61 38.79 -2.14
CA VAL A 148 -42.22 37.56 -2.67
C VAL A 148 -42.36 37.63 -4.20
N GLU A 149 -42.68 38.81 -4.75
CA GLU A 149 -42.89 39.01 -6.18
C GLU A 149 -41.53 39.04 -6.93
N LEU A 150 -40.52 39.69 -6.35
CA LEU A 150 -39.11 39.61 -6.79
C LEU A 150 -38.55 38.17 -6.73
N PHE A 151 -39.00 37.37 -5.76
CA PHE A 151 -38.63 35.96 -5.64
C PHE A 151 -39.11 35.14 -6.84
N LEU A 152 -40.36 35.39 -7.27
CA LEU A 152 -40.99 34.70 -8.38
C LEU A 152 -40.38 35.13 -9.72
N GLU A 153 -40.07 36.42 -9.92
CA GLU A 153 -39.39 36.92 -11.12
C GLU A 153 -37.98 36.33 -11.30
N TYR A 154 -37.20 36.18 -10.21
CA TYR A 154 -35.87 35.57 -10.28
C TYR A 154 -35.94 34.08 -10.60
N ALA A 155 -36.91 33.35 -10.03
CA ALA A 155 -37.13 31.92 -10.28
C ALA A 155 -37.36 31.60 -11.78
N GLU A 156 -38.02 32.50 -12.51
CA GLU A 156 -38.26 32.36 -13.95
C GLU A 156 -36.99 32.56 -14.80
N GLN A 157 -35.97 33.28 -14.29
CA GLN A 157 -34.73 33.60 -15.03
C GLN A 157 -33.64 32.52 -14.95
N VAL A 158 -33.67 31.61 -13.96
CA VAL A 158 -32.59 30.62 -13.68
C VAL A 158 -32.53 29.44 -14.70
N MET A 159 -33.31 29.45 -15.78
CA MET A 159 -33.30 28.38 -16.80
C MET A 159 -32.11 28.37 -17.78
N LYS A 160 -31.04 29.16 -17.57
CA LYS A 160 -29.83 29.10 -18.42
C LYS A 160 -28.51 29.23 -17.62
N PRO A 161 -27.53 28.32 -17.79
CA PRO A 161 -26.27 28.36 -17.04
C PRO A 161 -25.21 29.27 -17.69
N PRO A 162 -24.44 30.08 -16.92
CA PRO A 162 -23.24 30.74 -17.42
C PRO A 162 -21.93 30.14 -16.89
N ALA A 163 -20.85 30.54 -17.57
CA ALA A 163 -19.51 29.92 -17.65
C ALA A 163 -18.57 30.17 -16.44
N PRO A 164 -17.48 29.37 -16.28
CA PRO A 164 -16.65 29.38 -15.08
C PRO A 164 -15.45 30.36 -15.13
N ALA A 165 -15.14 31.01 -13.99
CA ALA A 165 -13.86 31.67 -13.70
C ALA A 165 -13.72 31.97 -12.17
N PRO A 166 -12.56 32.43 -11.66
CA PRO A 166 -11.26 31.77 -11.52
C PRO A 166 -10.86 31.55 -10.03
N ALA A 167 -9.81 30.77 -9.79
CA ALA A 167 -9.37 30.29 -8.46
C ALA A 167 -8.76 31.37 -7.53
N GLY A 168 -9.18 31.36 -6.24
CA GLY A 168 -8.75 32.31 -5.20
C GLY A 168 -8.12 31.66 -3.95
N ARG A 169 -6.81 31.94 -3.76
CA ARG A 169 -5.86 31.87 -2.63
C ARG A 169 -6.09 30.93 -1.41
N ARG A 170 -5.14 29.98 -1.27
CA ARG A 170 -4.91 29.05 -0.15
C ARG A 170 -4.29 29.73 1.09
N SER A 171 -4.69 29.32 2.30
CA SER A 171 -4.04 29.72 3.56
C SER A 171 -2.72 28.96 3.77
N ARG A 172 -1.74 29.62 4.41
CA ARG A 172 -0.37 29.09 4.62
C ARG A 172 -0.35 28.10 5.79
N VAL A 173 -0.13 26.82 5.47
CA VAL A 173 0.33 25.79 6.42
C VAL A 173 1.84 25.97 6.65
N LYS A 174 2.33 25.83 7.89
CA LYS A 174 3.78 25.84 8.19
C LYS A 174 4.47 24.70 7.42
N PRO A 175 5.63 24.96 6.76
CA PRO A 175 6.29 23.98 5.89
C PRO A 175 7.05 22.96 6.72
N GLY A 176 6.47 21.76 6.88
CA GLY A 176 7.03 20.69 7.71
C GLY A 176 7.03 19.30 7.06
N CYS A 177 6.97 19.22 5.73
CA CYS A 177 7.16 17.97 5.00
C CYS A 177 7.90 18.29 3.70
N LYS A 178 9.07 17.70 3.45
CA LYS A 178 9.84 17.92 2.22
C LYS A 178 9.94 16.62 1.42
N VAL A 179 8.83 15.91 1.26
CA VAL A 179 8.64 15.10 0.05
C VAL A 179 8.63 16.09 -1.13
N VAL A 180 9.76 16.18 -1.83
CA VAL A 180 9.92 17.11 -2.95
C VAL A 180 9.24 16.50 -4.18
N ASP A 181 8.07 17.02 -4.52
CA ASP A 181 7.43 16.73 -5.80
C ASP A 181 8.27 17.32 -6.94
N ARG A 182 9.07 16.45 -7.57
CA ARG A 182 10.00 16.81 -8.66
C ARG A 182 9.30 17.46 -9.85
N CYS A 183 8.03 17.15 -10.10
CA CYS A 183 7.28 17.71 -11.23
C CYS A 183 6.85 19.17 -11.00
N ARG A 184 6.88 19.61 -9.73
CA ARG A 184 6.41 20.94 -9.30
C ARG A 184 7.51 21.81 -8.71
N VAL A 185 8.77 21.37 -8.82
CA VAL A 185 9.93 22.21 -8.48
C VAL A 185 9.98 23.40 -9.43
N GLU A 186 10.06 24.61 -8.85
CA GLU A 186 10.27 25.86 -9.58
C GLU A 186 11.73 26.30 -9.45
N GLY A 187 12.30 26.75 -10.57
CA GLY A 187 13.66 27.24 -10.63
C GLY A 187 13.99 27.84 -12.00
N PRO A 188 15.14 28.52 -12.13
CA PRO A 188 15.54 29.14 -13.39
C PRO A 188 15.83 28.06 -14.45
N LYS A 189 15.31 28.27 -15.66
CA LYS A 189 15.61 27.46 -16.84
C LYS A 189 16.98 27.87 -17.42
N GLU A 190 18.06 27.38 -16.85
CA GLU A 190 19.44 27.70 -17.27
C GLU A 190 19.87 26.95 -18.56
N THR A 191 19.12 27.10 -19.64
CA THR A 191 19.29 26.33 -20.90
C THR A 191 20.72 26.33 -21.43
N GLN A 192 21.35 27.51 -21.52
CA GLN A 192 22.72 27.65 -22.05
C GLN A 192 23.75 26.94 -21.18
N LYS A 193 23.57 26.95 -19.85
CA LYS A 193 24.45 26.27 -18.90
C LYS A 193 24.35 24.75 -19.04
N VAL A 194 23.12 24.24 -19.14
CA VAL A 194 22.85 22.81 -19.37
C VAL A 194 23.44 22.37 -20.70
N ALA A 195 23.21 23.14 -21.77
CA ALA A 195 23.77 22.87 -23.09
C ALA A 195 25.30 22.84 -23.08
N GLN A 196 25.95 23.82 -22.44
CA GLN A 196 27.42 23.85 -22.35
C GLN A 196 27.97 22.63 -21.60
N LYS A 197 27.33 22.21 -20.50
CA LYS A 197 27.73 20.99 -19.79
C LYS A 197 27.63 19.76 -20.70
N ILE A 198 26.54 19.62 -21.45
CA ILE A 198 26.36 18.50 -22.37
C ILE A 198 27.40 18.53 -23.50
N ILE A 199 27.69 19.69 -24.08
CA ILE A 199 28.73 19.88 -25.11
C ILE A 199 30.10 19.45 -24.58
N ASP A 200 30.40 19.74 -23.32
CA ASP A 200 31.62 19.32 -22.62
C ASP A 200 31.61 17.83 -22.23
N CYS A 201 30.59 17.05 -22.61
CA CYS A 201 30.34 15.67 -22.16
C CYS A 201 30.26 15.54 -20.62
N LYS A 202 29.81 16.59 -19.92
CA LYS A 202 29.53 16.59 -18.48
C LYS A 202 28.05 16.32 -18.21
N THR A 203 27.76 15.87 -16.99
CA THR A 203 26.39 15.60 -16.53
C THR A 203 25.78 16.88 -15.94
N ALA A 204 24.53 17.18 -16.32
CA ALA A 204 23.75 18.22 -15.67
C ALA A 204 23.34 17.77 -14.27
N THR A 205 23.19 18.69 -13.31
CA THR A 205 22.72 18.28 -11.98
C THR A 205 21.25 17.85 -12.04
N PRO A 206 20.77 16.96 -11.17
CA PRO A 206 19.36 16.57 -11.14
C PRO A 206 18.40 17.77 -11.08
N THR A 207 18.72 18.77 -10.26
CA THR A 207 17.95 20.01 -10.17
C THR A 207 17.93 20.80 -11.50
N GLU A 208 19.06 20.86 -12.22
CA GLU A 208 19.11 21.52 -13.54
C GLU A 208 18.23 20.79 -14.58
N VAL A 209 18.28 19.46 -14.59
CA VAL A 209 17.46 18.62 -15.48
C VAL A 209 15.97 18.81 -15.18
N ILE A 210 15.59 18.76 -13.91
CA ILE A 210 14.21 18.98 -13.44
C ILE A 210 13.71 20.37 -13.85
N ASN A 211 14.49 21.42 -13.58
CA ASN A 211 14.09 22.79 -13.91
C ASN A 211 13.97 23.02 -15.42
N TYR A 212 14.87 22.42 -16.21
CA TYR A 212 14.81 22.48 -17.67
C TYR A 212 13.49 21.87 -18.17
N PHE A 213 13.22 20.61 -17.86
CA PHE A 213 12.03 19.94 -18.35
C PHE A 213 10.72 20.46 -17.73
N ASN A 214 10.67 20.81 -16.45
CA ASN A 214 9.47 21.44 -15.88
C ASN A 214 9.11 22.75 -16.59
N SER A 215 10.08 23.44 -17.19
CA SER A 215 9.83 24.63 -18.01
C SER A 215 9.37 24.29 -19.42
N GLU A 216 9.96 23.27 -20.06
CA GLU A 216 9.60 22.85 -21.42
C GLU A 216 8.23 22.16 -21.48
N LEU A 217 7.96 21.21 -20.58
CA LEU A 217 6.73 20.40 -20.58
C LEU A 217 5.46 21.21 -20.31
N LYS A 218 5.61 22.44 -19.79
CA LYS A 218 4.52 23.42 -19.66
C LYS A 218 4.18 24.12 -20.98
N LYS A 219 5.04 24.01 -22.00
CA LYS A 219 4.98 24.78 -23.25
C LYS A 219 4.88 23.89 -24.49
N CYS A 220 5.58 22.77 -24.51
CA CYS A 220 5.62 21.84 -25.64
C CYS A 220 5.66 20.38 -25.19
N ILE A 221 5.32 19.50 -26.12
CA ILE A 221 5.52 18.05 -25.98
C ILE A 221 7.00 17.78 -26.25
N CYS A 222 7.66 17.05 -25.35
CA CYS A 222 9.04 16.59 -25.52
C CYS A 222 9.07 15.16 -26.09
N PHE A 223 10.22 14.77 -26.63
CA PHE A 223 10.34 13.54 -27.42
C PHE A 223 11.36 12.56 -26.83
N LEU A 224 10.96 11.31 -26.74
CA LEU A 224 11.86 10.17 -26.52
C LEU A 224 12.28 9.59 -27.87
N ASP A 225 13.33 8.78 -27.86
CA ASP A 225 13.79 8.03 -29.01
C ASP A 225 12.85 6.88 -29.39
N GLY A 226 13.27 6.10 -30.39
CA GLY A 226 12.63 4.84 -30.80
C GLY A 226 13.37 3.60 -30.29
N GLY A 227 12.98 2.42 -30.76
CA GLY A 227 13.59 1.15 -30.33
C GLY A 227 15.05 0.99 -30.75
N MET A 228 15.95 0.96 -29.75
CA MET A 228 17.37 0.68 -29.93
C MET A 228 17.62 -0.74 -30.46
N GLY A 229 17.05 -1.77 -29.82
CA GLY A 229 17.28 -3.17 -30.21
C GLY A 229 16.87 -3.45 -31.66
N THR A 230 15.66 -3.05 -32.05
CA THR A 230 15.19 -3.21 -33.44
C THR A 230 16.00 -2.40 -34.44
N ARG A 231 16.55 -1.25 -34.04
CA ARG A 231 17.45 -0.47 -34.89
C ARG A 231 18.79 -1.18 -35.08
N ILE A 232 19.36 -1.80 -34.04
CA ILE A 232 20.57 -2.63 -34.15
C ILE A 232 20.30 -3.86 -35.03
N GLN A 233 19.16 -4.52 -34.84
CA GLN A 233 18.80 -5.70 -35.64
C GLN A 233 18.69 -5.41 -37.14
N ALA A 234 18.30 -4.19 -37.52
CA ALA A 234 18.27 -3.76 -38.92
C ALA A 234 19.66 -3.67 -39.57
N GLU A 235 20.75 -3.69 -38.80
CA GLU A 235 22.13 -3.79 -39.30
C GLU A 235 22.50 -5.23 -39.71
N ASN A 236 21.65 -6.22 -39.44
CA ASN A 236 21.85 -7.64 -39.77
C ASN A 236 23.20 -8.19 -39.28
N LEU A 237 23.56 -7.88 -38.02
CA LEU A 237 24.81 -8.32 -37.41
C LEU A 237 24.87 -9.85 -37.26
N GLU A 238 26.05 -10.41 -37.50
CA GLU A 238 26.33 -11.83 -37.32
C GLU A 238 27.11 -12.11 -36.03
N GLU A 239 27.20 -13.37 -35.62
CA GLU A 239 27.87 -13.79 -34.36
C GLU A 239 29.27 -13.18 -34.20
N ALA A 240 30.05 -13.07 -35.30
CA ALA A 240 31.37 -12.45 -35.31
C ALA A 240 31.33 -10.95 -34.96
N ASP A 241 30.29 -10.23 -35.36
CA ASP A 241 30.10 -8.82 -35.04
C ASP A 241 29.75 -8.61 -33.56
N TYR A 242 28.96 -9.49 -32.95
CA TYR A 242 28.68 -9.45 -31.51
C TYR A 242 29.93 -9.75 -30.68
N ARG A 243 30.75 -10.70 -31.15
CA ARG A 243 32.02 -11.07 -30.49
C ARG A 243 33.06 -9.96 -30.58
N GLY A 244 33.23 -9.39 -31.77
CA GLY A 244 34.37 -8.54 -32.10
C GLY A 244 35.71 -9.19 -31.74
N ASP A 245 36.76 -8.37 -31.63
CA ASP A 245 38.07 -8.87 -31.21
C ASP A 245 38.11 -9.32 -29.74
N ARG A 246 37.29 -8.69 -28.89
CA ARG A 246 37.29 -8.89 -27.43
C ARG A 246 36.79 -10.28 -27.03
N PHE A 247 35.77 -10.81 -27.71
CA PHE A 247 35.11 -12.07 -27.34
C PHE A 247 35.22 -13.15 -28.42
N LYS A 248 36.14 -13.00 -29.38
CA LYS A 248 36.35 -13.99 -30.45
C LYS A 248 36.59 -15.42 -29.91
N ASP A 249 37.34 -15.53 -28.80
CA ASP A 249 37.73 -16.81 -28.18
C ASP A 249 36.74 -17.27 -27.09
N PHE A 250 35.60 -16.60 -26.94
CA PHE A 250 34.59 -16.94 -25.95
C PHE A 250 33.99 -18.33 -26.23
N SER A 251 34.13 -19.26 -25.27
CA SER A 251 33.84 -20.69 -25.48
C SER A 251 32.98 -21.30 -24.37
N GLU A 252 32.33 -20.46 -23.57
CA GLU A 252 31.38 -20.91 -22.54
C GLU A 252 30.26 -21.76 -23.13
N LYS A 253 29.77 -22.69 -22.30
CA LYS A 253 28.71 -23.64 -22.68
C LYS A 253 27.51 -23.49 -21.75
N ASP A 254 26.34 -23.79 -22.29
CA ASP A 254 25.10 -23.88 -21.52
C ASP A 254 25.07 -25.16 -20.65
N ALA A 255 23.97 -25.35 -19.91
CA ALA A 255 23.80 -26.50 -19.03
C ALA A 255 23.79 -27.86 -19.78
N ASN A 256 23.59 -27.85 -21.10
CA ASN A 256 23.58 -29.03 -21.95
C ASN A 256 24.93 -29.25 -22.69
N GLY A 257 25.94 -28.43 -22.40
CA GLY A 257 27.25 -28.50 -23.04
C GLY A 257 27.29 -27.88 -24.45
N ILE A 258 26.26 -27.13 -24.85
CA ILE A 258 26.17 -26.44 -26.15
C ILE A 258 26.88 -25.08 -26.03
N PRO A 259 27.76 -24.70 -26.98
CA PRO A 259 28.39 -23.37 -26.97
C PRO A 259 27.37 -22.24 -26.95
N VAL A 260 27.58 -21.26 -26.07
CA VAL A 260 26.71 -20.09 -25.95
C VAL A 260 26.95 -19.15 -27.13
N SER A 261 25.88 -18.83 -27.86
CA SER A 261 25.87 -17.79 -28.89
C SER A 261 25.76 -16.41 -28.23
N LEU A 262 26.52 -15.44 -28.75
CA LEU A 262 26.45 -14.04 -28.33
C LEU A 262 25.55 -13.19 -29.26
N LYS A 263 25.19 -13.73 -30.43
CA LYS A 263 24.19 -13.14 -31.31
C LYS A 263 22.87 -12.96 -30.57
N GLY A 264 22.28 -11.77 -30.72
CA GLY A 264 21.06 -11.38 -30.01
C GLY A 264 21.30 -10.64 -28.69
N ASN A 265 22.53 -10.62 -28.16
CA ASN A 265 22.88 -9.75 -27.04
C ASN A 265 23.19 -8.33 -27.55
N ASP A 266 22.14 -7.55 -27.82
CA ASP A 266 22.23 -6.23 -28.44
C ASP A 266 23.01 -5.18 -27.61
N ALA A 267 23.43 -5.50 -26.38
CA ALA A 267 24.37 -4.68 -25.61
C ALA A 267 25.82 -4.84 -26.05
N LEU A 268 26.26 -6.00 -26.54
CA LEU A 268 27.67 -6.23 -26.88
C LEU A 268 28.23 -5.34 -28.01
N PRO A 269 27.43 -4.93 -29.02
CA PRO A 269 27.87 -3.98 -30.04
C PRO A 269 28.42 -2.65 -29.52
N ILE A 270 28.17 -2.25 -28.27
CA ILE A 270 28.84 -1.08 -27.67
C ILE A 270 30.37 -1.24 -27.60
N PHE A 271 30.87 -2.48 -27.56
CA PHE A 271 32.31 -2.78 -27.54
C PHE A 271 32.84 -3.05 -28.94
N SER A 272 32.14 -3.86 -29.72
CA SER A 272 32.61 -4.32 -31.03
C SER A 272 32.30 -3.34 -32.16
N LYS A 273 31.25 -2.54 -32.03
CA LYS A 273 30.77 -1.55 -33.02
C LYS A 273 30.37 -0.21 -32.35
N PRO A 274 31.24 0.42 -31.54
CA PRO A 274 30.89 1.61 -30.75
C PRO A 274 30.42 2.80 -31.60
N ASP A 275 31.02 3.01 -32.78
CA ASP A 275 30.64 4.11 -33.67
C ASP A 275 29.22 3.94 -34.22
N MET A 276 28.85 2.71 -34.60
CA MET A 276 27.49 2.37 -35.04
C MET A 276 26.45 2.71 -33.95
N ILE A 277 26.71 2.35 -32.69
CA ILE A 277 25.80 2.66 -31.58
C ILE A 277 25.71 4.18 -31.34
N LYS A 278 26.84 4.89 -31.38
CA LYS A 278 26.84 6.36 -31.27
C LYS A 278 26.04 7.01 -32.40
N ASP A 279 26.21 6.52 -33.62
CA ASP A 279 25.52 7.05 -34.80
C ASP A 279 24.01 6.79 -34.73
N ILE A 280 23.55 5.64 -34.23
CA ILE A 280 22.13 5.39 -33.96
C ILE A 280 21.55 6.42 -32.97
N HIS A 281 22.23 6.72 -31.87
CA HIS A 281 21.77 7.78 -30.95
C HIS A 281 21.71 9.15 -31.65
N LYS A 282 22.71 9.45 -32.48
CA LYS A 282 22.77 10.69 -33.25
C LYS A 282 21.60 10.80 -34.23
N GLU A 283 21.25 9.72 -34.92
CA GLU A 283 20.08 9.66 -35.81
C GLU A 283 18.79 10.05 -35.07
N TYR A 284 18.56 9.50 -33.87
CA TYR A 284 17.37 9.83 -33.07
C TYR A 284 17.38 11.27 -32.54
N PHE A 285 18.52 11.80 -32.11
CA PHE A 285 18.63 13.19 -31.69
C PHE A 285 18.41 14.17 -32.86
N VAL A 286 18.94 13.86 -34.04
CA VAL A 286 18.72 14.64 -35.27
C VAL A 286 17.25 14.56 -35.72
N ALA A 287 16.61 13.41 -35.54
CA ALA A 287 15.17 13.25 -35.79
C ALA A 287 14.28 14.08 -34.84
N GLY A 288 14.83 14.59 -33.74
CA GLY A 288 14.17 15.54 -32.86
C GLY A 288 13.98 15.06 -31.42
N SER A 289 14.50 13.89 -31.04
CA SER A 289 14.44 13.40 -29.65
C SER A 289 15.09 14.40 -28.68
N ASP A 290 14.43 14.65 -27.55
CA ASP A 290 14.98 15.43 -26.43
C ASP A 290 15.82 14.53 -25.51
N ILE A 291 15.36 13.29 -25.34
CA ILE A 291 16.01 12.26 -24.53
C ILE A 291 16.23 11.03 -25.42
N CYS A 292 17.45 10.50 -25.45
CA CYS A 292 17.70 9.14 -25.91
C CYS A 292 18.00 8.23 -24.73
N GLN A 293 17.55 6.99 -24.83
CA GLN A 293 17.81 5.92 -23.89
C GLN A 293 19.16 5.28 -24.20
N THR A 294 19.93 4.89 -23.18
CA THR A 294 21.20 4.18 -23.38
C THR A 294 20.97 2.78 -23.94
N ASN A 295 21.91 2.24 -24.72
CA ASN A 295 21.87 0.83 -25.15
C ASN A 295 22.23 -0.13 -23.99
N THR A 296 21.36 -0.19 -22.97
CA THR A 296 21.63 -0.87 -21.69
C THR A 296 20.40 -1.58 -21.13
N PHE A 297 19.36 -1.76 -21.95
CA PHE A 297 18.12 -2.44 -21.57
C PHE A 297 18.39 -3.78 -20.88
N ASN A 298 19.34 -4.56 -21.41
CA ASN A 298 19.76 -5.86 -20.88
C ASN A 298 21.05 -5.82 -20.04
N GLY A 299 21.46 -4.65 -19.53
CA GLY A 299 22.72 -4.43 -18.82
C GLY A 299 22.77 -4.97 -17.39
N THR A 300 21.81 -5.78 -16.92
CA THR A 300 21.85 -6.36 -15.58
C THR A 300 22.72 -7.61 -15.53
N THR A 301 23.35 -7.90 -14.39
CA THR A 301 24.10 -9.15 -14.19
C THR A 301 23.21 -10.39 -14.34
N ILE A 302 21.93 -10.30 -13.97
CA ILE A 302 20.98 -11.41 -14.13
C ILE A 302 20.74 -11.72 -15.61
N LEU A 303 20.42 -10.71 -16.43
CA LEU A 303 20.09 -10.92 -17.84
C LEU A 303 21.33 -11.24 -18.68
N GLN A 304 22.48 -10.60 -18.39
CA GLN A 304 23.75 -11.01 -19.00
C GLN A 304 24.17 -12.44 -18.63
N GLY A 305 23.60 -13.02 -17.56
CA GLY A 305 23.83 -14.41 -17.19
C GLY A 305 23.28 -15.43 -18.19
N GLU A 306 22.27 -15.07 -18.98
CA GLU A 306 21.77 -15.90 -20.08
C GLU A 306 22.82 -16.08 -21.19
N TYR A 307 23.68 -15.08 -21.37
CA TYR A 307 24.80 -15.09 -22.30
C TYR A 307 26.14 -15.44 -21.64
N LYS A 308 26.15 -15.81 -20.35
CA LYS A 308 27.36 -16.03 -19.54
C LYS A 308 28.33 -14.81 -19.55
N MET A 309 27.76 -13.60 -19.57
CA MET A 309 28.47 -12.31 -19.70
C MET A 309 28.32 -11.40 -18.47
N GLN A 310 28.03 -11.97 -17.29
CA GLN A 310 27.84 -11.20 -16.06
C GLN A 310 29.03 -10.29 -15.72
N ALA A 311 30.25 -10.75 -16.02
CA ALA A 311 31.50 -10.04 -15.72
C ALA A 311 31.60 -8.67 -16.43
N VAL A 312 30.94 -8.50 -17.57
CA VAL A 312 30.98 -7.25 -18.34
C VAL A 312 29.75 -6.37 -18.15
N ALA A 313 28.79 -6.76 -17.31
CA ALA A 313 27.55 -5.99 -17.10
C ALA A 313 27.82 -4.55 -16.63
N HIS A 314 28.79 -4.33 -15.73
CA HIS A 314 29.18 -2.99 -15.30
C HIS A 314 29.72 -2.15 -16.47
N GLU A 315 30.67 -2.70 -17.25
CA GLU A 315 31.23 -2.01 -18.41
C GLU A 315 30.17 -1.72 -19.48
N ILE A 316 29.20 -2.64 -19.67
CA ILE A 316 28.12 -2.46 -20.64
C ILE A 316 27.37 -1.16 -20.36
N ASN A 317 26.98 -0.96 -19.11
CA ASN A 317 26.22 0.22 -18.70
C ASN A 317 27.04 1.49 -18.81
N LYS A 318 28.29 1.46 -18.32
CA LYS A 318 29.17 2.63 -18.33
C LYS A 318 29.50 3.07 -19.75
N VAL A 319 29.89 2.16 -20.64
CA VAL A 319 30.26 2.47 -22.02
C VAL A 319 29.02 2.85 -22.83
N GLY A 320 27.90 2.14 -22.67
CA GLY A 320 26.64 2.48 -23.33
C GLY A 320 26.18 3.92 -23.00
N ALA A 321 26.28 4.32 -21.73
CA ALA A 321 26.00 5.70 -21.31
C ALA A 321 26.97 6.72 -21.94
N GLN A 322 28.26 6.42 -21.97
CA GLN A 322 29.26 7.32 -22.56
C GLN A 322 29.06 7.52 -24.07
N LEU A 323 28.67 6.48 -24.81
CA LEU A 323 28.37 6.60 -26.25
C LEU A 323 27.16 7.49 -26.50
N ALA A 324 26.08 7.30 -25.75
CA ALA A 324 24.90 8.17 -25.80
C ALA A 324 25.24 9.62 -25.45
N LYS A 325 26.05 9.86 -24.41
CA LYS A 325 26.48 11.21 -24.01
C LYS A 325 27.34 11.90 -25.07
N LYS A 326 28.21 11.15 -25.77
CA LYS A 326 28.99 11.69 -26.91
C LYS A 326 28.07 12.12 -28.06
N ALA A 327 27.11 11.29 -28.43
CA ALA A 327 26.12 11.65 -29.46
C ALA A 327 25.30 12.89 -29.04
N ALA A 328 24.84 12.94 -27.79
CA ALA A 328 24.14 14.10 -27.24
C ALA A 328 24.99 15.38 -27.30
N ALA A 329 26.28 15.30 -26.98
CA ALA A 329 27.22 16.42 -27.05
C ALA A 329 27.40 16.94 -28.49
N GLU A 330 27.62 16.03 -29.45
CA GLU A 330 27.79 16.37 -30.87
C GLU A 330 26.58 17.11 -31.45
N VAL A 331 25.37 16.66 -31.11
CA VAL A 331 24.12 17.25 -31.61
C VAL A 331 23.75 18.52 -30.84
N THR A 332 23.99 18.57 -29.51
CA THR A 332 23.81 19.79 -28.70
C THR A 332 24.69 20.93 -29.18
N LYS A 333 25.92 20.64 -29.61
CA LYS A 333 26.84 21.65 -30.15
C LYS A 333 26.28 22.33 -31.41
N GLN A 334 25.50 21.60 -32.22
CA GLN A 334 24.89 22.13 -33.44
C GLN A 334 23.66 22.98 -33.13
N GLU A 335 22.88 22.62 -32.10
CA GLU A 335 21.70 23.38 -31.69
C GLU A 335 21.66 23.61 -30.17
N PRO A 336 22.48 24.54 -29.62
CA PRO A 336 22.64 24.71 -28.17
C PRO A 336 21.38 25.17 -27.43
N HIS A 337 20.37 25.67 -28.14
CA HIS A 337 19.09 26.07 -27.57
C HIS A 337 18.23 24.88 -27.12
N LYS A 338 18.58 23.66 -27.54
CA LYS A 338 17.89 22.41 -27.23
C LYS A 338 18.90 21.38 -26.68
N PRO A 339 19.28 21.41 -25.39
CA PRO A 339 20.18 20.41 -24.83
C PRO A 339 19.63 18.98 -24.96
N ARG A 340 20.47 18.04 -25.42
CA ARG A 340 20.12 16.61 -25.57
C ARG A 340 20.52 15.85 -24.32
N LEU A 341 19.56 15.16 -23.73
CA LEU A 341 19.76 14.48 -22.44
C LEU A 341 19.72 12.96 -22.65
N VAL A 342 20.37 12.24 -21.74
CA VAL A 342 20.48 10.77 -21.83
C VAL A 342 19.83 10.13 -20.61
N ALA A 343 18.89 9.22 -20.86
CA ALA A 343 18.28 8.38 -19.83
C ALA A 343 18.98 7.02 -19.80
N GLY A 344 19.47 6.63 -18.61
CA GLY A 344 19.97 5.28 -18.37
C GLY A 344 18.83 4.26 -18.41
N ALA A 345 18.75 3.46 -19.47
CA ALA A 345 17.72 2.44 -19.65
C ALA A 345 17.98 1.25 -18.73
N VAL A 346 17.01 0.95 -17.88
CA VAL A 346 16.98 -0.16 -16.93
C VAL A 346 15.78 -1.03 -17.32
N GLY A 347 16.05 -2.08 -18.09
CA GLY A 347 15.02 -3.03 -18.50
C GLY A 347 14.65 -4.00 -17.37
N PRO A 348 13.60 -4.81 -17.57
CA PRO A 348 13.27 -5.89 -16.67
C PRO A 348 14.36 -6.97 -16.75
N THR A 349 14.64 -7.63 -15.63
CA THR A 349 15.38 -8.90 -15.69
C THR A 349 14.48 -9.98 -16.29
N GLY A 350 15.03 -10.94 -17.06
CA GLY A 350 14.27 -12.08 -17.60
C GLY A 350 13.64 -13.02 -16.55
N ARG A 351 13.75 -12.68 -15.25
CA ARG A 351 13.22 -13.42 -14.11
C ARG A 351 12.21 -12.55 -13.35
N THR A 352 11.20 -13.19 -12.77
CA THR A 352 10.06 -12.51 -12.10
C THR A 352 10.07 -12.77 -10.59
N LEU A 353 9.63 -11.78 -9.81
CA LEU A 353 9.37 -11.94 -8.37
C LEU A 353 7.90 -12.24 -8.07
N SER A 354 6.97 -11.83 -8.93
CA SER A 354 5.54 -12.02 -8.68
C SER A 354 4.99 -13.33 -9.23
N VAL A 355 5.56 -13.83 -10.33
CA VAL A 355 5.10 -15.05 -11.02
C VAL A 355 6.05 -16.22 -10.78
N SER A 356 5.51 -17.42 -10.54
CA SER A 356 6.30 -18.65 -10.47
C SER A 356 6.61 -19.18 -11.87
N PRO A 357 7.86 -19.58 -12.16
CA PRO A 357 8.18 -20.33 -13.38
C PRO A 357 7.87 -21.83 -13.25
N SER A 358 7.49 -22.32 -12.06
CA SER A 358 7.09 -23.71 -11.84
C SER A 358 5.57 -23.82 -11.81
N VAL A 359 5.03 -24.75 -12.60
CA VAL A 359 3.60 -25.11 -12.57
C VAL A 359 3.27 -25.92 -11.31
N GLU A 360 4.22 -26.71 -10.82
CA GLU A 360 4.03 -27.61 -9.66
C GLU A 360 4.16 -26.89 -8.32
N ASP A 361 4.96 -25.82 -8.26
CA ASP A 361 5.15 -25.01 -7.06
C ASP A 361 4.86 -23.52 -7.34
N PRO A 362 3.63 -23.05 -7.08
CA PRO A 362 3.27 -21.65 -7.26
C PRO A 362 4.03 -20.70 -6.30
N SER A 363 4.65 -21.21 -5.23
CA SER A 363 5.47 -20.41 -4.30
C SER A 363 6.95 -20.28 -4.74
N PHE A 364 7.38 -21.01 -5.76
CA PHE A 364 8.75 -21.00 -6.24
C PHE A 364 9.11 -19.70 -6.98
N ARG A 365 10.34 -19.22 -6.82
CA ARG A 365 10.90 -18.09 -7.59
C ARG A 365 12.35 -18.38 -7.94
N THR A 366 12.76 -18.11 -9.18
CA THR A 366 14.13 -18.29 -9.69
C THR A 366 15.11 -17.20 -9.29
N VAL A 367 14.60 -16.15 -8.63
CA VAL A 367 15.38 -15.02 -8.15
C VAL A 367 14.76 -14.50 -6.86
N THR A 368 15.59 -13.94 -6.00
CA THR A 368 15.20 -13.29 -4.76
C THR A 368 15.18 -11.78 -4.91
N TRP A 369 14.45 -11.10 -4.01
CA TRP A 369 14.45 -9.64 -3.93
C TRP A 369 15.87 -9.07 -3.80
N GLY A 370 16.70 -9.67 -2.94
CA GLY A 370 18.07 -9.22 -2.70
C GLY A 370 18.97 -9.32 -3.94
N GLU A 371 18.89 -10.43 -4.68
CA GLU A 371 19.64 -10.60 -5.92
C GLU A 371 19.23 -9.56 -6.99
N LEU A 372 17.93 -9.25 -7.08
CA LEU A 372 17.45 -8.21 -8.00
C LEU A 372 17.90 -6.82 -7.59
N VAL A 373 17.75 -6.47 -6.31
CA VAL A 373 18.22 -5.18 -5.79
C VAL A 373 19.70 -5.00 -6.07
N GLU A 374 20.52 -6.02 -5.82
CA GLU A 374 21.96 -5.94 -6.06
C GLU A 374 22.29 -5.82 -7.56
N SER A 375 21.64 -6.61 -8.42
CA SER A 375 21.83 -6.53 -9.87
C SER A 375 21.46 -5.15 -10.43
N TYR A 376 20.32 -4.59 -9.99
CA TYR A 376 19.92 -3.24 -10.37
C TYR A 376 20.83 -2.17 -9.78
N LYS A 377 21.29 -2.31 -8.53
CA LYS A 377 22.21 -1.35 -7.90
C LYS A 377 23.54 -1.25 -8.66
N GLN A 378 24.07 -2.39 -9.10
CA GLN A 378 25.28 -2.46 -9.92
C GLN A 378 25.09 -1.76 -11.26
N GLN A 379 23.96 -2.01 -11.94
CA GLN A 379 23.62 -1.33 -13.19
C GLN A 379 23.48 0.20 -12.98
N VAL A 380 22.72 0.64 -11.97
CA VAL A 380 22.53 2.06 -11.65
C VAL A 380 23.87 2.74 -11.35
N SER A 381 24.74 2.09 -10.58
CA SER A 381 26.08 2.60 -10.29
C SER A 381 26.88 2.85 -11.56
N ALA A 382 26.90 1.89 -12.47
CA ALA A 382 27.62 1.99 -13.73
C ALA A 382 27.04 3.04 -14.69
N LEU A 383 25.70 3.17 -14.76
CA LEU A 383 25.03 4.21 -15.53
C LEU A 383 25.37 5.61 -15.01
N VAL A 384 25.35 5.80 -13.69
CA VAL A 384 25.72 7.08 -13.05
C VAL A 384 27.20 7.39 -13.29
N GLU A 385 28.08 6.40 -13.23
CA GLU A 385 29.50 6.58 -13.60
C GLU A 385 29.68 6.92 -15.08
N GLY A 386 28.83 6.36 -15.96
CA GLY A 386 28.78 6.69 -17.37
C GLY A 386 28.22 8.08 -17.69
N GLY A 387 27.65 8.76 -16.69
CA GLY A 387 27.26 10.17 -16.78
C GLY A 387 25.85 10.43 -17.30
N VAL A 388 24.93 9.48 -17.17
CA VAL A 388 23.50 9.65 -17.53
C VAL A 388 22.86 10.81 -16.76
N ASP A 389 21.88 11.47 -17.37
CA ASP A 389 21.21 12.64 -16.80
C ASP A 389 19.90 12.25 -16.05
N LEU A 390 19.29 11.14 -16.45
CA LEU A 390 18.08 10.54 -15.85
C LEU A 390 18.22 9.01 -15.81
N LEU A 391 17.33 8.33 -15.08
CA LEU A 391 17.15 6.88 -15.14
C LEU A 391 15.77 6.56 -15.69
N MET A 392 15.66 5.55 -16.56
CA MET A 392 14.40 5.05 -17.10
C MET A 392 14.26 3.57 -16.73
N ILE A 393 13.36 3.26 -15.79
CA ILE A 393 12.95 1.88 -15.52
C ILE A 393 11.78 1.57 -16.44
N GLU A 394 12.03 0.83 -17.51
CA GLU A 394 11.07 0.63 -18.58
C GLU A 394 10.68 -0.83 -18.81
N THR A 395 9.65 -1.02 -19.62
CA THR A 395 9.09 -2.33 -19.96
C THR A 395 8.74 -3.15 -18.72
N VAL A 396 8.16 -2.47 -17.72
CA VAL A 396 7.77 -3.09 -16.46
C VAL A 396 6.56 -3.98 -16.70
N PHE A 397 6.82 -5.27 -16.87
CA PHE A 397 5.80 -6.31 -16.90
C PHE A 397 5.52 -6.91 -15.51
N ASP A 398 6.46 -6.76 -14.57
CA ASP A 398 6.37 -7.20 -13.16
C ASP A 398 6.66 -6.01 -12.24
N THR A 399 5.62 -5.49 -11.59
CA THR A 399 5.75 -4.33 -10.69
C THR A 399 6.63 -4.62 -9.48
N GLN A 400 6.73 -5.88 -9.04
CA GLN A 400 7.60 -6.24 -7.93
C GLN A 400 9.08 -6.09 -8.29
N ASN A 401 9.46 -6.46 -9.51
CA ASN A 401 10.80 -6.18 -10.04
C ASN A 401 11.06 -4.67 -10.12
N CYS A 402 10.07 -3.89 -10.57
CA CYS A 402 10.17 -2.43 -10.60
C CYS A 402 10.38 -1.85 -9.20
N LYS A 403 9.66 -2.34 -8.17
CA LYS A 403 9.90 -1.94 -6.78
C LYS A 403 11.31 -2.31 -6.30
N ALA A 404 11.85 -3.46 -6.69
CA ALA A 404 13.24 -3.81 -6.41
C ALA A 404 14.24 -2.85 -7.09
N ALA A 405 13.98 -2.45 -8.34
CA ALA A 405 14.79 -1.46 -9.05
C ALA A 405 14.71 -0.08 -8.39
N ILE A 406 13.51 0.38 -7.99
CA ILE A 406 13.32 1.63 -7.24
C ILE A 406 14.11 1.59 -5.92
N PHE A 407 14.01 0.48 -5.18
CA PHE A 407 14.73 0.30 -3.93
C PHE A 407 16.25 0.34 -4.13
N ALA A 408 16.75 -0.26 -5.21
CA ALA A 408 18.16 -0.23 -5.60
C ALA A 408 18.66 1.17 -5.97
N VAL A 409 17.84 1.94 -6.69
CA VAL A 409 18.11 3.36 -7.01
C VAL A 409 18.24 4.15 -5.71
N ASP A 410 17.27 4.05 -4.81
CA ASP A 410 17.29 4.76 -3.54
C ASP A 410 18.50 4.35 -2.68
N GLN A 411 18.77 3.04 -2.61
CA GLN A 411 19.93 2.50 -1.89
C GLN A 411 21.24 3.10 -2.41
N TYR A 412 21.44 3.10 -3.73
CA TYR A 412 22.64 3.64 -4.36
C TYR A 412 22.86 5.12 -4.01
N PHE A 413 21.83 5.97 -4.14
CA PHE A 413 21.97 7.40 -3.88
C PHE A 413 22.14 7.73 -2.40
N ILE A 414 21.52 6.95 -1.50
CA ILE A 414 21.75 7.05 -0.05
C ILE A 414 23.19 6.67 0.31
N GLU A 415 23.66 5.50 -0.14
CA GLU A 415 25.00 4.98 0.17
C GLU A 415 26.11 5.87 -0.43
N SER A 416 25.94 6.30 -1.68
CA SER A 416 26.92 7.15 -2.38
C SER A 416 26.88 8.63 -1.97
N LYS A 417 25.85 9.05 -1.23
CA LYS A 417 25.58 10.46 -0.84
C LYS A 417 25.49 11.41 -2.04
N LYS A 418 25.15 10.91 -3.22
CA LYS A 418 24.92 11.71 -4.43
C LYS A 418 23.48 12.21 -4.48
N GLU A 419 23.25 13.34 -5.18
CA GLU A 419 21.90 13.81 -5.45
C GLU A 419 21.17 12.78 -6.34
N ARG A 420 19.98 12.35 -5.92
CA ARG A 420 19.19 11.33 -6.63
C ARG A 420 18.75 11.84 -7.99
N LEU A 421 19.12 11.13 -9.06
CA LEU A 421 18.70 11.43 -10.43
C LEU A 421 17.16 11.39 -10.57
N PRO A 422 16.57 12.14 -11.51
CA PRO A 422 15.16 11.99 -11.86
C PRO A 422 14.92 10.59 -12.45
N VAL A 423 13.83 9.94 -12.03
CA VAL A 423 13.48 8.57 -12.45
C VAL A 423 12.21 8.61 -13.28
N MET A 424 12.25 8.02 -14.46
CA MET A 424 11.12 7.77 -15.35
C MET A 424 10.70 6.30 -15.19
N LEU A 425 9.39 6.04 -15.09
CA LEU A 425 8.84 4.69 -14.90
C LEU A 425 7.87 4.33 -16.02
N SER A 426 8.09 3.22 -16.71
CA SER A 426 7.26 2.82 -17.85
C SER A 426 6.71 1.40 -17.67
N ALA A 427 5.39 1.30 -17.54
CA ALA A 427 4.68 0.02 -17.50
C ALA A 427 4.49 -0.56 -18.90
N THR A 428 4.36 -1.89 -18.98
CA THR A 428 3.93 -2.58 -20.19
C THR A 428 2.64 -3.34 -19.94
N ILE A 429 1.61 -2.99 -20.70
CA ILE A 429 0.32 -3.68 -20.74
C ILE A 429 0.38 -4.70 -21.87
N VAL A 430 0.25 -5.98 -21.55
CA VAL A 430 0.58 -7.08 -22.48
C VAL A 430 -0.53 -7.35 -23.50
N ASP A 431 -1.78 -7.01 -23.18
CA ASP A 431 -2.92 -7.28 -24.04
C ASP A 431 -4.10 -6.31 -23.77
N LYS A 432 -5.24 -6.61 -24.40
CA LYS A 432 -6.48 -5.80 -24.29
C LYS A 432 -7.16 -5.88 -22.92
N SER A 433 -6.73 -6.75 -22.00
CA SER A 433 -7.25 -6.79 -20.62
C SER A 433 -6.87 -5.54 -19.82
N GLY A 434 -5.83 -4.81 -20.25
CA GLY A 434 -5.36 -3.64 -19.52
C GLY A 434 -4.47 -3.96 -18.31
N ARG A 435 -3.91 -5.17 -18.25
CA ARG A 435 -3.05 -5.64 -17.17
C ARG A 435 -1.60 -5.85 -17.60
N THR A 436 -0.69 -5.74 -16.65
CA THR A 436 0.70 -6.19 -16.79
C THR A 436 0.76 -7.72 -16.88
N LEU A 437 1.93 -8.28 -17.22
CA LEU A 437 2.13 -9.74 -17.18
C LEU A 437 1.89 -10.31 -15.77
N SER A 438 2.24 -9.55 -14.73
CA SER A 438 1.97 -9.88 -13.33
C SER A 438 0.50 -9.69 -12.90
N GLY A 439 -0.40 -9.39 -13.84
CA GLY A 439 -1.85 -9.29 -13.62
C GLY A 439 -2.33 -7.96 -13.04
N GLN A 440 -1.46 -6.97 -12.84
CA GLN A 440 -1.80 -5.71 -12.19
C GLN A 440 -2.42 -4.70 -13.19
N THR A 441 -3.46 -4.00 -12.77
CA THR A 441 -4.05 -2.89 -13.55
C THR A 441 -3.10 -1.68 -13.60
N ILE A 442 -3.25 -0.83 -14.61
CA ILE A 442 -2.40 0.36 -14.75
C ILE A 442 -2.59 1.36 -13.60
N GLU A 443 -3.81 1.45 -13.07
CA GLU A 443 -4.15 2.25 -11.90
C GLU A 443 -3.42 1.73 -10.65
N ALA A 444 -3.47 0.42 -10.40
CA ALA A 444 -2.75 -0.19 -9.27
C ALA A 444 -1.22 -0.07 -9.42
N PHE A 445 -0.69 -0.15 -10.64
CA PHE A 445 0.72 0.14 -10.90
C PHE A 445 1.09 1.56 -10.45
N CYS A 446 0.31 2.58 -10.84
CA CYS A 446 0.56 3.97 -10.42
C CYS A 446 0.58 4.13 -8.89
N VAL A 447 -0.34 3.47 -8.17
CA VAL A 447 -0.36 3.48 -6.70
C VAL A 447 0.89 2.79 -6.14
N SER A 448 1.27 1.63 -6.69
CA SER A 448 2.39 0.81 -6.22
C SER A 448 3.73 1.54 -6.34
N VAL A 449 3.92 2.36 -7.37
CA VAL A 449 5.20 3.04 -7.64
C VAL A 449 5.23 4.52 -7.25
N LYS A 450 4.13 5.08 -6.73
CA LYS A 450 4.03 6.51 -6.30
C LYS A 450 5.17 6.91 -5.35
N HIS A 451 5.58 6.00 -4.47
CA HIS A 451 6.64 6.21 -3.48
C HIS A 451 8.01 6.53 -4.10
N ALA A 452 8.25 6.15 -5.37
CA ALA A 452 9.48 6.46 -6.10
C ALA A 452 9.65 7.96 -6.41
N GLN A 453 8.61 8.76 -6.20
CA GLN A 453 8.50 10.17 -6.62
C GLN A 453 8.96 10.34 -8.07
N PRO A 454 8.34 9.61 -9.02
CA PRO A 454 8.79 9.58 -10.39
C PRO A 454 8.69 10.96 -11.03
N PHE A 455 9.66 11.27 -11.90
CA PHE A 455 9.60 12.44 -12.77
C PHE A 455 8.56 12.23 -13.87
N THR A 456 8.49 11.03 -14.44
CA THR A 456 7.41 10.61 -15.34
C THR A 456 6.90 9.22 -15.01
N VAL A 457 5.62 8.98 -15.28
CA VAL A 457 5.02 7.64 -15.31
C VAL A 457 4.35 7.46 -16.67
N GLY A 458 4.56 6.33 -17.32
CA GLY A 458 4.09 6.10 -18.68
C GLY A 458 3.87 4.64 -19.04
N ILE A 459 3.57 4.42 -20.33
CA ILE A 459 3.36 3.08 -20.89
C ILE A 459 4.21 2.92 -22.15
N ASN A 460 4.80 1.73 -22.32
CA ASN A 460 5.55 1.38 -23.50
C ASN A 460 5.41 -0.08 -23.91
N CYS A 461 5.81 -0.35 -25.17
CA CYS A 461 5.88 -1.68 -25.76
C CYS A 461 4.53 -2.42 -25.83
N ALA A 462 4.56 -3.67 -26.29
CA ALA A 462 3.49 -4.65 -26.48
C ALA A 462 2.33 -4.25 -27.41
N LEU A 463 1.84 -3.02 -27.30
CA LEU A 463 0.71 -2.48 -28.05
C LEU A 463 1.15 -1.37 -28.99
N GLY A 464 0.46 -1.27 -30.12
CA GLY A 464 0.51 -0.10 -31.00
C GLY A 464 -0.16 1.12 -30.39
N ALA A 465 0.05 2.29 -30.99
CA ALA A 465 -0.49 3.56 -30.52
C ALA A 465 -2.02 3.57 -30.46
N ALA A 466 -2.72 2.95 -31.41
CA ALA A 466 -4.19 2.93 -31.39
C ALA A 466 -4.75 2.19 -30.16
N GLN A 467 -4.20 1.02 -29.83
CA GLN A 467 -4.68 0.17 -28.74
C GLN A 467 -4.27 0.72 -27.37
N MET A 468 -3.09 1.34 -27.28
CA MET A 468 -2.54 1.84 -26.01
C MET A 468 -3.31 3.05 -25.46
N LYS A 469 -4.03 3.80 -26.32
CA LYS A 469 -4.66 5.09 -25.94
C LYS A 469 -5.59 4.96 -24.75
N GLY A 470 -6.45 3.95 -24.73
CA GLY A 470 -7.41 3.73 -23.63
C GLY A 470 -6.73 3.52 -22.27
N PHE A 471 -5.65 2.73 -22.24
CA PHE A 471 -4.90 2.47 -21.01
C PHE A 471 -4.09 3.69 -20.57
N TYR A 472 -3.50 4.41 -21.52
CA TYR A 472 -2.83 5.67 -21.24
C TYR A 472 -3.80 6.71 -20.64
N LYS A 473 -5.07 6.73 -21.09
CA LYS A 473 -6.10 7.60 -20.51
C LYS A 473 -6.33 7.35 -19.02
N LYS A 474 -6.39 6.08 -18.63
CA LYS A 474 -6.52 5.67 -17.22
C LYS A 474 -5.29 6.07 -16.39
N LEU A 475 -4.09 5.83 -16.92
CA LEU A 475 -2.83 6.20 -16.26
C LEU A 475 -2.77 7.70 -16.00
N TYR A 476 -2.97 8.55 -17.02
CA TYR A 476 -2.80 9.99 -16.81
C TYR A 476 -3.85 10.59 -15.88
N GLY A 477 -5.04 9.98 -15.80
CA GLY A 477 -6.14 10.39 -14.93
C GLY A 477 -5.84 10.19 -13.44
N MET A 478 -5.09 9.13 -13.10
CA MET A 478 -4.66 8.86 -11.72
C MET A 478 -3.27 9.45 -11.39
N ASN A 479 -2.40 9.63 -12.38
CA ASN A 479 -1.01 10.04 -12.18
C ASN A 479 -0.87 11.54 -11.87
N SER A 480 -0.22 11.85 -10.75
CA SER A 480 0.12 13.23 -10.34
C SER A 480 1.41 13.78 -10.96
N ALA A 481 2.24 12.92 -11.56
CA ALA A 481 3.49 13.29 -12.22
C ALA A 481 3.29 13.67 -13.71
N TRP A 482 4.38 14.01 -14.39
CA TRP A 482 4.39 14.08 -15.85
C TRP A 482 4.13 12.69 -16.45
N CYS A 483 3.63 12.65 -17.70
CA CYS A 483 3.33 11.39 -18.38
C CYS A 483 4.15 11.20 -19.65
N HIS A 484 4.49 9.95 -19.97
CA HIS A 484 5.11 9.60 -21.24
C HIS A 484 4.40 8.40 -21.89
N VAL A 485 4.51 8.30 -23.20
CA VAL A 485 4.04 7.13 -23.95
C VAL A 485 4.98 6.84 -25.11
N HIS A 486 5.38 5.59 -25.28
CA HIS A 486 6.21 5.17 -26.40
C HIS A 486 5.78 3.78 -26.90
N PRO A 487 4.73 3.72 -27.76
CA PRO A 487 4.16 2.47 -28.26
C PRO A 487 5.03 1.83 -29.35
N ASN A 488 4.70 0.58 -29.71
CA ASN A 488 5.27 -0.07 -30.89
C ASN A 488 4.70 0.53 -32.19
N ALA A 489 5.40 0.33 -33.31
CA ALA A 489 4.90 0.63 -34.65
C ALA A 489 3.85 -0.42 -35.10
N GLY A 490 2.75 -0.54 -34.36
CA GLY A 490 1.69 -1.54 -34.59
C GLY A 490 1.79 -2.78 -33.70
N LEU A 491 1.10 -3.85 -34.11
CA LEU A 491 1.24 -5.19 -33.52
C LEU A 491 2.11 -6.07 -34.43
N PRO A 492 2.82 -7.06 -33.88
CA PRO A 492 3.55 -8.01 -34.71
C PRO A 492 2.56 -8.79 -35.60
N ASN A 493 2.83 -8.82 -36.90
CA ASN A 493 2.15 -9.65 -37.87
C ASN A 493 2.60 -11.12 -37.73
N ALA A 494 1.96 -12.04 -38.47
CA ALA A 494 2.24 -13.48 -38.39
C ALA A 494 3.70 -13.86 -38.74
N MET A 495 4.45 -12.96 -39.38
CA MET A 495 5.86 -13.13 -39.75
C MET A 495 6.81 -12.45 -38.75
N GLY A 496 6.30 -11.87 -37.65
CA GLY A 496 7.08 -11.14 -36.66
C GLY A 496 7.50 -9.73 -37.08
N GLY A 497 7.07 -9.26 -38.26
CA GLY A 497 7.21 -7.86 -38.70
C GLY A 497 6.05 -7.01 -38.18
N TYR A 498 6.08 -5.70 -38.38
CA TYR A 498 4.96 -4.83 -38.02
C TYR A 498 4.59 -3.94 -39.21
N ASP A 499 3.29 -3.67 -39.37
CA ASP A 499 2.73 -3.10 -40.59
C ASP A 499 2.45 -1.59 -40.52
N GLU A 500 2.65 -0.93 -39.37
CA GLU A 500 2.42 0.52 -39.27
C GLU A 500 3.63 1.31 -39.79
N ASP A 501 3.42 1.99 -40.91
CA ASP A 501 4.36 2.97 -41.45
C ASP A 501 4.38 4.28 -40.59
N PRO A 502 5.31 5.21 -40.89
CA PRO A 502 5.42 6.48 -40.16
C PRO A 502 4.16 7.33 -40.19
N GLU A 503 3.37 7.24 -41.25
CA GLU A 503 2.18 8.07 -41.45
C GLU A 503 1.04 7.59 -40.56
N ILE A 504 0.84 6.27 -40.49
CA ILE A 504 -0.12 5.60 -39.61
C ILE A 504 0.27 5.80 -38.14
N PHE A 505 1.52 5.47 -37.77
CA PHE A 505 2.01 5.63 -36.40
C PHE A 505 1.83 7.07 -35.91
N CYS A 506 2.22 8.03 -36.75
CA CYS A 506 2.09 9.44 -36.44
C CYS A 506 0.63 9.91 -36.35
N SER A 507 -0.27 9.39 -37.20
CA SER A 507 -1.70 9.70 -37.13
C SER A 507 -2.29 9.25 -35.79
N ASN A 508 -1.96 8.03 -35.35
CA ASN A 508 -2.42 7.50 -34.07
C ASN A 508 -1.93 8.34 -32.89
N ILE A 509 -0.67 8.75 -32.89
CA ILE A 509 -0.10 9.63 -31.85
C ILE A 509 -0.71 11.04 -31.88
N LEU A 510 -0.98 11.58 -33.06
CA LEU A 510 -1.58 12.92 -33.20
C LEU A 510 -2.91 13.03 -32.46
N ASP A 511 -3.69 11.95 -32.38
CA ASP A 511 -4.94 11.93 -31.63
C ASP A 511 -4.74 12.08 -30.12
N TYR A 512 -3.60 11.69 -29.56
CA TYR A 512 -3.27 11.95 -28.16
C TYR A 512 -2.87 13.41 -27.97
N ALA A 513 -2.08 13.95 -28.91
CA ALA A 513 -1.62 15.32 -28.87
C ALA A 513 -2.80 16.30 -28.96
N LYS A 514 -3.76 16.05 -29.86
CA LYS A 514 -5.00 16.83 -30.00
C LYS A 514 -5.86 16.81 -28.74
N ASP A 515 -5.93 15.67 -28.05
CA ASP A 515 -6.64 15.52 -26.77
C ASP A 515 -5.93 16.28 -25.62
N GLY A 516 -4.72 16.79 -25.84
CA GLY A 516 -3.95 17.52 -24.83
C GLY A 516 -3.48 16.64 -23.66
N ILE A 517 -3.22 15.36 -23.91
CA ILE A 517 -2.87 14.37 -22.87
C ILE A 517 -1.40 13.94 -22.87
N LEU A 518 -0.55 14.53 -23.71
CA LEU A 518 0.88 14.20 -23.81
C LEU A 518 1.79 15.21 -23.08
N ASN A 519 2.85 14.70 -22.45
CA ASN A 519 4.01 15.49 -22.02
C ASN A 519 5.27 15.01 -22.73
N PHE A 520 5.53 13.70 -22.72
CA PHE A 520 6.54 13.05 -23.55
C PHE A 520 5.92 12.04 -24.50
N VAL A 521 6.50 11.90 -25.69
CA VAL A 521 6.15 10.84 -26.64
C VAL A 521 7.38 10.30 -27.35
N GLY A 522 7.44 8.99 -27.58
CA GLY A 522 8.48 8.36 -28.40
C GLY A 522 7.97 7.10 -29.07
N GLY A 523 8.87 6.15 -29.29
CA GLY A 523 8.52 4.84 -29.83
C GLY A 523 9.31 3.70 -29.18
N CYS A 524 8.80 2.48 -29.31
CA CYS A 524 9.45 1.27 -28.82
C CYS A 524 9.83 0.34 -29.98
N CYS A 525 9.38 -0.90 -30.03
CA CYS A 525 9.81 -1.84 -31.08
C CYS A 525 9.40 -1.35 -32.47
N LEU A 526 10.36 -1.41 -33.40
CA LEU A 526 10.25 -1.04 -34.82
C LEU A 526 9.90 0.43 -35.10
N THR A 527 10.03 1.32 -34.13
CA THR A 527 9.97 2.76 -34.39
C THR A 527 11.38 3.28 -34.67
N PHE A 528 11.63 3.70 -35.91
CA PHE A 528 12.92 4.21 -36.40
C PHE A 528 13.00 5.75 -36.34
N PRO A 529 14.18 6.37 -36.57
CA PRO A 529 14.34 7.83 -36.53
C PRO A 529 13.34 8.59 -37.41
N PHE A 530 12.97 8.05 -38.57
CA PHE A 530 11.98 8.68 -39.45
C PHE A 530 10.55 8.67 -38.89
N HIS A 531 10.19 7.71 -38.01
CA HIS A 531 8.92 7.74 -37.27
C HIS A 531 8.91 8.88 -36.25
N ILE A 532 10.01 9.03 -35.50
CA ILE A 532 10.17 10.10 -34.51
C ILE A 532 10.12 11.47 -35.19
N ALA A 533 10.83 11.65 -36.30
CA ALA A 533 10.80 12.89 -37.07
C ALA A 533 9.39 13.25 -37.57
N ALA A 534 8.62 12.26 -38.03
CA ALA A 534 7.24 12.46 -38.46
C ALA A 534 6.35 12.92 -37.28
N VAL A 535 6.46 12.27 -36.12
CA VAL A 535 5.73 12.66 -34.90
C VAL A 535 6.11 14.06 -34.45
N CYS A 536 7.40 14.37 -34.31
CA CYS A 536 7.91 15.70 -33.96
C CYS A 536 7.29 16.80 -34.82
N LYS A 537 7.22 16.56 -36.14
CA LYS A 537 6.67 17.53 -37.09
C LYS A 537 5.17 17.75 -36.91
N LYS A 538 4.37 16.69 -36.71
CA LYS A 538 2.90 16.82 -36.62
C LYS A 538 2.38 17.31 -35.27
N VAL A 539 3.07 17.04 -34.16
CA VAL A 539 2.56 17.38 -32.81
C VAL A 539 3.09 18.69 -32.23
N LYS A 540 4.01 19.38 -32.93
CA LYS A 540 4.70 20.60 -32.47
C LYS A 540 3.77 21.67 -31.91
N ASP A 541 2.63 21.89 -32.56
CA ASP A 541 1.68 22.96 -32.22
C ASP A 541 0.44 22.45 -31.46
N CYS A 542 0.47 21.21 -30.96
CA CYS A 542 -0.62 20.62 -30.20
C CYS A 542 -0.60 21.06 -28.72
N PRO A 543 -1.78 21.03 -28.04
CA PRO A 543 -1.83 21.32 -26.62
C PRO A 543 -1.05 20.31 -25.78
N VAL A 544 -0.42 20.79 -24.71
CA VAL A 544 0.30 19.96 -23.74
C VAL A 544 -0.60 19.56 -22.58
N ARG A 545 -0.33 18.38 -22.00
CA ARG A 545 -0.99 17.97 -20.75
C ARG A 545 -0.56 18.87 -19.60
N LYS A 546 -1.54 19.44 -18.91
CA LYS A 546 -1.32 20.16 -17.65
C LYS A 546 -1.20 19.16 -16.49
N LEU A 547 -0.31 19.44 -15.55
CA LEU A 547 -0.31 18.71 -14.28
C LEU A 547 -1.65 18.90 -13.56
N PRO A 548 -2.22 17.85 -12.96
CA PRO A 548 -3.42 18.00 -12.15
C PRO A 548 -3.13 18.86 -10.91
N GLU A 549 -4.14 19.59 -10.46
CA GLU A 549 -4.07 20.22 -9.13
C GLU A 549 -4.05 19.12 -8.07
N LEU A 550 -3.08 19.20 -7.15
CA LEU A 550 -3.05 18.28 -6.02
C LEU A 550 -4.15 18.67 -5.03
N PRO A 551 -4.90 17.69 -4.49
CA PRO A 551 -5.84 17.96 -3.42
C PRO A 551 -5.09 18.58 -2.23
N GLY A 552 -5.76 19.46 -1.49
CA GLY A 552 -5.16 20.08 -0.30
C GLY A 552 -4.71 19.05 0.74
N TYR A 553 -5.38 17.89 0.77
CA TYR A 553 -5.05 16.73 1.59
C TYR A 553 -5.28 15.45 0.76
N PRO A 554 -4.23 14.70 0.37
CA PRO A 554 -4.38 13.43 -0.32
C PRO A 554 -4.97 12.37 0.62
N SER A 555 -5.76 11.45 0.07
CA SER A 555 -6.28 10.28 0.78
C SER A 555 -5.33 9.09 0.66
N MET A 556 -5.42 8.14 1.59
CA MET A 556 -4.62 6.92 1.54
C MET A 556 -5.02 6.09 0.31
N MET A 557 -4.02 5.60 -0.40
CA MET A 557 -4.21 4.70 -1.55
C MET A 557 -3.35 3.46 -1.35
N LEU A 558 -4.00 2.30 -1.40
CA LEU A 558 -3.41 0.98 -1.32
C LEU A 558 -3.60 0.24 -2.65
N SER A 559 -2.91 -0.88 -2.85
CA SER A 559 -3.15 -1.73 -4.03
C SER A 559 -2.75 -3.17 -3.81
N GLY A 560 -3.54 -4.08 -4.39
CA GLY A 560 -3.11 -5.41 -4.79
C GLY A 560 -2.84 -5.42 -6.30
N LEU A 561 -3.53 -6.30 -7.05
CA LEU A 561 -3.67 -6.18 -8.50
C LEU A 561 -4.57 -5.01 -8.92
N GLU A 562 -5.41 -4.52 -8.00
CA GLU A 562 -6.36 -3.42 -8.19
C GLU A 562 -6.15 -2.34 -7.11
N PRO A 563 -6.48 -1.07 -7.41
CA PRO A 563 -6.34 0.02 -6.45
C PRO A 563 -7.45 -0.02 -5.38
N CYS A 564 -7.10 0.35 -4.15
CA CYS A 564 -8.02 0.51 -3.03
C CYS A 564 -7.89 1.91 -2.46
N HIS A 565 -8.94 2.71 -2.57
CA HIS A 565 -8.97 4.12 -2.13
C HIS A 565 -9.59 4.23 -0.74
N VAL A 566 -8.80 4.67 0.24
CA VAL A 566 -9.25 4.88 1.62
C VAL A 566 -9.64 6.35 1.77
N THR A 567 -10.89 6.66 1.44
CA THR A 567 -11.46 8.04 1.50
C THR A 567 -12.78 8.06 2.27
N ALA A 568 -13.19 9.25 2.71
CA ALA A 568 -14.48 9.44 3.38
C ALA A 568 -15.66 9.12 2.47
N GLU A 569 -15.55 9.38 1.16
CA GLU A 569 -16.56 9.06 0.15
C GLU A 569 -16.65 7.55 -0.12
N ALA A 570 -15.54 6.82 0.00
CA ALA A 570 -15.50 5.38 -0.16
C ALA A 570 -16.15 4.61 1.02
N GLY A 571 -16.38 5.29 2.15
CA GLY A 571 -16.96 4.72 3.35
C GLY A 571 -15.93 4.13 4.32
N PHE A 572 -16.40 3.25 5.21
CA PHE A 572 -15.57 2.63 6.24
C PHE A 572 -14.83 1.40 5.68
N HIS A 573 -13.54 1.30 5.95
CA HIS A 573 -12.65 0.27 5.39
C HIS A 573 -12.52 -0.95 6.30
N TRP A 574 -12.66 -2.14 5.74
CA TRP A 574 -12.59 -3.41 6.46
C TRP A 574 -11.31 -4.17 6.15
N ALA A 575 -10.54 -4.50 7.19
CA ALA A 575 -9.35 -5.34 7.12
C ALA A 575 -9.64 -6.73 7.67
N GLY A 576 -9.52 -7.77 6.82
CA GLY A 576 -9.87 -9.16 7.20
C GLY A 576 -8.88 -9.79 8.19
N GLU A 577 -9.35 -10.17 9.38
CA GLU A 577 -8.52 -10.64 10.51
C GLU A 577 -8.21 -12.16 10.55
N ARG A 578 -8.79 -12.98 9.67
CA ARG A 578 -8.80 -14.46 9.85
C ARG A 578 -7.51 -15.16 9.46
N CYS A 579 -6.62 -14.54 8.68
CA CYS A 579 -5.32 -15.12 8.30
C CYS A 579 -4.26 -14.81 9.38
N ASN A 580 -4.60 -15.10 10.64
CA ASN A 580 -3.84 -14.76 11.84
C ASN A 580 -3.71 -15.98 12.77
N LEU A 581 -2.48 -16.43 13.06
CA LEU A 581 -2.24 -17.62 13.89
C LEU A 581 -2.69 -17.45 15.35
N MET A 582 -2.65 -16.24 15.88
CA MET A 582 -3.06 -15.93 17.26
C MET A 582 -4.57 -15.70 17.38
N GLY A 583 -5.22 -15.24 16.31
CA GLY A 583 -6.65 -14.88 16.27
C GLY A 583 -7.58 -15.95 15.69
N SER A 584 -7.06 -16.89 14.88
CA SER A 584 -7.88 -17.85 14.12
C SER A 584 -7.44 -19.29 14.37
N ALA A 585 -8.19 -20.02 15.19
CA ALA A 585 -7.91 -21.42 15.50
C ALA A 585 -7.92 -22.33 14.26
N LYS A 586 -8.81 -22.06 13.28
CA LYS A 586 -8.86 -22.79 12.01
C LYS A 586 -7.56 -22.56 11.22
N PHE A 587 -7.18 -21.30 11.01
CA PHE A 587 -5.99 -20.96 10.25
C PHE A 587 -4.72 -21.52 10.89
N LYS A 588 -4.59 -21.37 12.22
CA LYS A 588 -3.48 -21.95 12.99
C LYS A 588 -3.35 -23.45 12.78
N LYS A 589 -4.44 -24.21 12.92
CA LYS A 589 -4.42 -25.67 12.73
C LYS A 589 -3.95 -26.06 11.33
N LEU A 590 -4.34 -25.30 10.30
CA LEU A 590 -3.97 -25.57 8.92
C LEU A 590 -2.49 -25.27 8.65
N VAL A 591 -1.99 -24.12 9.11
CA VAL A 591 -0.60 -23.71 8.94
C VAL A 591 0.34 -24.62 9.73
N ASP A 592 0.03 -24.97 10.99
CA ASP A 592 0.82 -25.89 11.81
C ASP A 592 0.91 -27.29 11.15
N ALA A 593 -0.12 -27.69 10.41
CA ALA A 593 -0.16 -28.95 9.66
C ALA A 593 0.38 -28.84 8.22
N TYR A 594 0.97 -27.68 7.84
CA TYR A 594 1.46 -27.38 6.49
C TYR A 594 0.41 -27.55 5.36
N ARG A 595 -0.88 -27.39 5.68
CA ARG A 595 -2.01 -27.48 4.73
C ARG A 595 -2.28 -26.12 4.10
N TRP A 596 -1.35 -25.68 3.25
CA TRP A 596 -1.35 -24.34 2.66
C TRP A 596 -2.54 -24.06 1.74
N ASP A 597 -3.00 -25.05 0.99
CA ASP A 597 -4.15 -24.88 0.07
C ASP A 597 -5.43 -24.58 0.85
N GLU A 598 -5.69 -25.32 1.93
CA GLU A 598 -6.84 -25.04 2.80
C GLU A 598 -6.67 -23.76 3.62
N ALA A 599 -5.44 -23.37 3.93
CA ALA A 599 -5.18 -22.06 4.52
C ALA A 599 -5.51 -20.94 3.52
N MET A 600 -5.27 -21.15 2.22
CA MET A 600 -5.68 -20.22 1.15
C MET A 600 -7.20 -20.06 1.09
N GLU A 601 -7.96 -21.14 1.25
CA GLU A 601 -9.42 -21.09 1.30
C GLU A 601 -9.95 -20.16 2.40
N VAL A 602 -9.23 -20.03 3.53
CA VAL A 602 -9.58 -19.06 4.58
C VAL A 602 -9.46 -17.64 4.07
N CYS A 603 -8.41 -17.32 3.30
CA CYS A 603 -8.22 -15.98 2.77
C CYS A 603 -9.19 -15.70 1.59
N VAL A 604 -9.46 -16.68 0.71
CA VAL A 604 -10.49 -16.56 -0.34
C VAL A 604 -11.88 -16.30 0.26
N ALA A 605 -12.26 -17.05 1.29
CA ALA A 605 -13.53 -16.83 1.98
C ALA A 605 -13.65 -15.41 2.56
N GLN A 606 -12.54 -14.82 3.03
CA GLN A 606 -12.55 -13.41 3.46
C GLN A 606 -12.77 -12.45 2.29
N CYS A 607 -12.14 -12.68 1.14
CA CYS A 607 -12.33 -11.86 -0.06
C CYS A 607 -13.77 -11.85 -0.56
N GLU A 608 -14.53 -12.92 -0.31
CA GLU A 608 -15.97 -12.99 -0.60
C GLU A 608 -16.81 -12.15 0.40
N THR A 609 -16.25 -11.82 1.56
CA THR A 609 -16.91 -11.06 2.63
C THR A 609 -16.52 -9.58 2.67
N LYS A 610 -16.81 -8.77 1.63
CA LYS A 610 -16.66 -7.29 1.63
C LYS A 610 -15.45 -6.71 2.40
N VAL A 611 -14.29 -7.39 2.40
CA VAL A 611 -13.04 -6.87 2.97
C VAL A 611 -12.31 -6.06 1.90
N ASP A 612 -11.70 -4.96 2.33
CA ASP A 612 -10.95 -4.05 1.46
C ASP A 612 -9.45 -4.37 1.47
N ASN A 613 -8.95 -5.01 2.54
CA ASN A 613 -7.59 -5.55 2.63
C ASN A 613 -7.53 -6.79 3.53
N LEU A 614 -6.41 -7.52 3.50
CA LEU A 614 -6.21 -8.77 4.25
C LEU A 614 -5.05 -8.64 5.24
N ASP A 615 -5.30 -8.93 6.51
CA ASP A 615 -4.30 -8.97 7.57
C ASP A 615 -3.68 -10.37 7.69
N PHE A 616 -2.35 -10.42 7.69
CA PHE A 616 -1.56 -11.64 7.76
C PHE A 616 -0.64 -11.62 8.97
N ASN A 617 -0.89 -12.51 9.93
CA ASN A 617 -0.04 -12.70 11.10
C ASN A 617 0.44 -14.15 11.21
N PHE A 618 1.77 -14.31 11.19
CA PHE A 618 2.46 -15.59 11.36
C PHE A 618 3.31 -15.64 12.63
N ASP A 619 3.01 -14.79 13.61
CA ASP A 619 3.70 -14.82 14.90
C ASP A 619 3.28 -16.08 15.66
N SER A 620 4.24 -16.97 15.89
CA SER A 620 4.08 -18.16 16.71
C SER A 620 5.43 -18.60 17.26
N ASP A 621 5.41 -19.33 18.37
CA ASP A 621 6.61 -19.95 18.94
C ASP A 621 6.98 -21.27 18.24
N LEU A 622 6.02 -21.89 17.52
CA LEU A 622 6.16 -23.22 16.94
C LEU A 622 6.57 -23.24 15.47
N ILE A 623 6.47 -22.12 14.76
CA ILE A 623 6.81 -22.02 13.34
C ILE A 623 7.79 -20.86 13.09
N ASP A 624 8.61 -20.99 12.06
CA ASP A 624 9.38 -19.87 11.54
C ASP A 624 8.44 -18.92 10.79
N GLY A 625 8.00 -17.88 11.48
CA GLY A 625 7.10 -16.85 10.93
C GLY A 625 7.67 -16.15 9.69
N GLN A 626 8.99 -16.03 9.56
CA GLN A 626 9.63 -15.41 8.39
C GLN A 626 9.44 -16.30 7.15
N SER A 627 9.77 -17.59 7.27
CA SER A 627 9.60 -18.56 6.18
C SER A 627 8.13 -18.80 5.86
N ALA A 628 7.25 -18.85 6.85
CA ALA A 628 5.81 -19.01 6.67
C ALA A 628 5.22 -17.81 5.91
N MET A 629 5.56 -16.57 6.32
CA MET A 629 5.15 -15.36 5.62
C MET A 629 5.61 -15.38 4.16
N ARG A 630 6.90 -15.67 3.91
CA ARG A 630 7.44 -15.75 2.55
C ARG A 630 6.68 -16.76 1.69
N LYS A 631 6.51 -18.00 2.20
CA LYS A 631 5.85 -19.06 1.44
C LYS A 631 4.40 -18.70 1.14
N PHE A 632 3.65 -18.30 2.16
CA PHE A 632 2.23 -18.05 2.00
C PHE A 632 1.95 -16.81 1.13
N MET A 633 2.73 -15.74 1.26
CA MET A 633 2.54 -14.55 0.42
C MET A 633 2.78 -14.86 -1.06
N ARG A 634 3.77 -15.69 -1.38
CA ARG A 634 4.02 -16.13 -2.76
C ARG A 634 2.90 -16.98 -3.34
N LEU A 635 2.16 -17.71 -2.49
CA LEU A 635 0.92 -18.39 -2.88
C LEU A 635 -0.21 -17.37 -3.07
N CYS A 636 -0.40 -16.45 -2.12
CA CYS A 636 -1.48 -15.46 -2.17
C CYS A 636 -1.43 -14.58 -3.42
N VAL A 637 -0.22 -14.20 -3.88
CA VAL A 637 -0.08 -13.40 -5.11
C VAL A 637 -0.38 -14.17 -6.40
N THR A 638 -0.47 -15.50 -6.32
CA THR A 638 -0.83 -16.36 -7.47
C THR A 638 -2.34 -16.62 -7.56
N GLU A 639 -3.08 -16.40 -6.48
CA GLU A 639 -4.54 -16.54 -6.43
C GLU A 639 -5.21 -15.18 -6.73
N PRO A 640 -5.79 -14.96 -7.94
CA PRO A 640 -6.25 -13.63 -8.36
C PRO A 640 -7.31 -13.03 -7.42
N THR A 641 -8.16 -13.86 -6.82
CA THR A 641 -9.21 -13.42 -5.90
C THR A 641 -8.63 -12.76 -4.65
N VAL A 642 -7.48 -13.27 -4.18
CA VAL A 642 -6.73 -12.76 -3.03
C VAL A 642 -5.83 -11.62 -3.47
N ALA A 643 -5.05 -11.82 -4.53
CA ALA A 643 -4.06 -10.87 -5.02
C ALA A 643 -4.65 -9.52 -5.44
N LYS A 644 -5.94 -9.45 -5.81
CA LYS A 644 -6.61 -8.17 -6.14
C LYS A 644 -6.59 -7.18 -4.96
N LEU A 645 -6.64 -7.67 -3.73
CA LEU A 645 -6.70 -6.85 -2.52
C LEU A 645 -5.28 -6.48 -2.02
N PRO A 646 -5.11 -5.33 -1.37
CA PRO A 646 -3.90 -5.00 -0.63
C PRO A 646 -3.69 -5.93 0.57
N PHE A 647 -2.43 -6.18 0.92
CA PHE A 647 -2.05 -6.99 2.08
C PHE A 647 -1.57 -6.10 3.23
N MET A 648 -1.91 -6.50 4.45
CA MET A 648 -1.44 -5.93 5.70
C MET A 648 -0.58 -6.96 6.42
N PHE A 649 0.69 -6.63 6.65
CA PHE A 649 1.64 -7.54 7.29
C PHE A 649 1.67 -7.28 8.79
N ASP A 650 1.04 -8.16 9.56
CA ASP A 650 0.96 -8.11 11.00
C ASP A 650 2.06 -8.98 11.66
N SER A 651 3.05 -8.33 12.27
CA SER A 651 4.04 -9.03 13.09
C SER A 651 4.76 -8.09 14.04
N SER A 652 5.09 -8.62 15.22
CA SER A 652 5.99 -8.00 16.19
C SER A 652 7.47 -8.10 15.78
N LYS A 653 7.81 -8.91 14.76
CA LYS A 653 9.16 -9.19 14.29
C LYS A 653 9.38 -8.58 12.90
N TRP A 654 10.21 -7.53 12.82
CA TRP A 654 10.54 -6.88 11.54
C TRP A 654 10.97 -7.84 10.42
N PRO A 655 11.79 -8.89 10.65
CA PRO A 655 12.17 -9.82 9.58
C PRO A 655 10.97 -10.48 8.88
N ALA A 656 9.88 -10.78 9.61
CA ALA A 656 8.67 -11.35 9.00
C ALA A 656 7.92 -10.31 8.16
N VAL A 657 7.74 -9.10 8.68
CA VAL A 657 7.16 -7.96 7.94
C VAL A 657 7.94 -7.72 6.65
N GLU A 658 9.26 -7.65 6.75
CA GLU A 658 10.13 -7.34 5.61
C GLU A 658 10.06 -8.43 4.53
N GLU A 659 9.97 -9.71 4.90
CA GLU A 659 9.75 -10.77 3.90
C GLU A 659 8.40 -10.65 3.21
N GLY A 660 7.35 -10.25 3.94
CA GLY A 660 6.05 -9.93 3.35
C GLY A 660 6.18 -8.83 2.29
N LEU A 661 6.81 -7.70 2.64
CA LEU A 661 7.05 -6.56 1.76
C LEU A 661 7.81 -6.96 0.48
N LYS A 662 8.81 -7.85 0.62
CA LYS A 662 9.60 -8.38 -0.50
C LYS A 662 8.82 -9.34 -1.40
N CYS A 663 7.66 -9.83 -0.97
CA CYS A 663 6.86 -10.84 -1.69
C CYS A 663 5.63 -10.28 -2.41
N VAL A 664 5.35 -8.98 -2.34
CA VAL A 664 4.15 -8.37 -2.96
C VAL A 664 4.44 -7.21 -3.90
N GLN A 665 3.71 -7.18 -5.01
CA GLN A 665 3.84 -6.16 -6.05
C GLN A 665 3.09 -4.86 -5.72
N GLY A 666 2.00 -4.94 -4.96
CA GLY A 666 1.14 -3.81 -4.59
C GLY A 666 1.69 -2.91 -3.48
N LYS A 667 0.96 -1.82 -3.20
CA LYS A 667 1.15 -0.97 -2.01
C LYS A 667 0.37 -1.56 -0.83
N CYS A 668 1.12 -2.13 0.10
CA CYS A 668 0.67 -2.84 1.29
C CYS A 668 0.68 -1.93 2.54
N VAL A 669 0.22 -2.49 3.66
CA VAL A 669 0.24 -1.87 4.98
C VAL A 669 1.18 -2.66 5.91
N VAL A 670 2.05 -1.97 6.64
CA VAL A 670 2.85 -2.57 7.73
C VAL A 670 2.08 -2.43 9.05
N ASN A 671 1.81 -3.55 9.71
CA ASN A 671 1.15 -3.61 11.02
C ASN A 671 2.09 -4.29 12.04
N SER A 672 2.80 -3.59 12.90
CA SER A 672 2.85 -2.14 13.08
C SER A 672 4.26 -1.75 13.55
N ILE A 673 4.53 -0.44 13.55
CA ILE A 673 5.71 0.13 14.20
C ILE A 673 5.29 0.99 15.39
N SER A 674 6.20 1.29 16.31
CA SER A 674 5.90 2.16 17.46
C SER A 674 7.16 2.81 18.03
N LEU A 675 6.98 3.74 18.98
CA LEU A 675 8.07 4.38 19.72
C LEU A 675 8.56 3.55 20.92
N LYS A 676 8.07 2.32 21.09
CA LYS A 676 8.40 1.43 22.24
C LYS A 676 9.91 1.24 22.45
N VAL A 677 10.67 1.14 21.36
CA VAL A 677 12.13 0.91 21.38
C VAL A 677 12.91 2.22 21.15
N GLY A 678 12.23 3.35 21.28
CA GLY A 678 12.78 4.69 21.06
C GLY A 678 12.62 5.20 19.62
N GLU A 679 12.94 6.48 19.45
CA GLU A 679 12.71 7.24 18.22
C GLU A 679 13.65 6.85 17.07
N GLU A 680 14.90 6.46 17.36
CA GLU A 680 15.88 6.10 16.33
C GLU A 680 15.42 4.86 15.53
N GLU A 681 15.04 3.78 16.22
CA GLU A 681 14.58 2.55 15.59
C GLU A 681 13.26 2.79 14.84
N PHE A 682 12.34 3.53 15.46
CA PHE A 682 11.10 3.94 14.82
C PHE A 682 11.32 4.69 13.50
N LEU A 683 12.20 5.68 13.47
CA LEU A 683 12.55 6.42 12.26
C LEU A 683 13.27 5.54 11.22
N ARG A 684 14.10 4.59 11.65
CA ARG A 684 14.74 3.61 10.76
C ARG A 684 13.69 2.75 10.06
N LEU A 685 12.74 2.21 10.80
CA LEU A 685 11.65 1.39 10.26
C LEU A 685 10.70 2.20 9.38
N ALA A 686 10.33 3.42 9.77
CA ALA A 686 9.51 4.31 8.96
C ALA A 686 10.16 4.62 7.60
N LYS A 687 11.48 4.92 7.58
CA LYS A 687 12.24 5.12 6.34
C LYS A 687 12.26 3.87 5.46
N LEU A 688 12.38 2.67 6.06
CA LEU A 688 12.29 1.42 5.30
C LEU A 688 10.90 1.22 4.70
N CYS A 689 9.83 1.47 5.45
CA CYS A 689 8.46 1.40 4.94
C CYS A 689 8.27 2.32 3.72
N MET A 690 8.79 3.56 3.77
CA MET A 690 8.78 4.48 2.62
C MET A 690 9.52 3.92 1.40
N ARG A 691 10.70 3.34 1.61
CA ARG A 691 11.51 2.75 0.53
C ARG A 691 10.86 1.52 -0.10
N TYR A 692 10.14 0.72 0.67
CA TYR A 692 9.32 -0.39 0.16
C TYR A 692 7.99 0.09 -0.47
N GLY A 693 7.62 1.36 -0.26
CA GLY A 693 6.38 1.95 -0.74
C GLY A 693 5.13 1.46 0.01
N ALA A 694 5.26 1.15 1.31
CA ALA A 694 4.16 0.68 2.15
C ALA A 694 3.54 1.83 2.96
N ALA A 695 2.24 1.73 3.20
CA ALA A 695 1.58 2.46 4.28
C ALA A 695 1.91 1.81 5.64
N VAL A 696 1.67 2.52 6.73
CA VAL A 696 2.11 2.07 8.05
C VAL A 696 1.04 2.28 9.12
N VAL A 697 0.77 1.24 9.88
CA VAL A 697 0.10 1.32 11.16
C VAL A 697 1.14 1.64 12.23
N ILE A 698 0.94 2.76 12.91
CA ILE A 698 1.75 3.19 14.05
C ILE A 698 0.92 2.99 15.31
N MET A 699 1.38 2.16 16.22
CA MET A 699 0.69 1.99 17.50
C MET A 699 0.94 3.20 18.40
N ALA A 700 -0.09 3.60 19.15
CA ALA A 700 0.05 4.53 20.27
C ALA A 700 0.75 3.84 21.46
N PHE A 701 2.05 3.59 21.29
CA PHE A 701 2.93 2.93 22.24
C PHE A 701 4.29 3.65 22.20
N ASP A 702 4.71 4.21 23.32
CA ASP A 702 5.98 4.91 23.46
C ASP A 702 6.88 4.25 24.53
N GLU A 703 7.98 4.89 24.88
CA GLU A 703 8.97 4.40 25.84
C GLU A 703 8.38 4.22 27.25
N LYS A 704 7.23 4.85 27.55
CA LYS A 704 6.52 4.73 28.83
C LYS A 704 5.51 3.58 28.85
N GLY A 705 5.25 2.95 27.70
CA GLY A 705 4.29 1.88 27.58
C GLY A 705 3.18 2.17 26.58
N GLN A 706 2.15 1.33 26.65
CA GLN A 706 0.96 1.44 25.82
C GLN A 706 0.07 2.61 26.29
N ALA A 707 -0.51 3.36 25.34
CA ALA A 707 -1.46 4.43 25.65
C ALA A 707 -2.78 3.90 26.24
N GLY A 708 -2.92 4.02 27.56
CA GLY A 708 -4.10 3.58 28.31
C GLY A 708 -5.22 4.62 28.40
N THR A 709 -4.89 5.91 28.52
CA THR A 709 -5.88 6.99 28.70
C THR A 709 -6.07 7.82 27.42
N PHE A 710 -7.13 8.64 27.38
CA PHE A 710 -7.34 9.63 26.32
C PHE A 710 -6.11 10.55 26.15
N GLU A 711 -5.57 11.10 27.24
CA GLU A 711 -4.44 12.04 27.21
C GLU A 711 -3.18 11.39 26.65
N ASP A 712 -2.88 10.14 27.04
CA ASP A 712 -1.72 9.43 26.51
C ASP A 712 -1.87 9.09 25.03
N LYS A 713 -3.07 8.69 24.60
CA LYS A 713 -3.36 8.46 23.17
C LYS A 713 -3.10 9.73 22.38
N VAL A 714 -3.70 10.86 22.77
CA VAL A 714 -3.52 12.15 22.07
C VAL A 714 -2.05 12.59 22.08
N ARG A 715 -1.38 12.56 23.24
CA ARG A 715 0.04 12.94 23.40
C ARG A 715 0.95 12.14 22.47
N ILE A 716 0.82 10.82 22.47
CA ILE A 716 1.67 9.94 21.65
C ILE A 716 1.37 10.16 20.16
N CYS A 717 0.10 10.21 19.77
CA CYS A 717 -0.29 10.43 18.38
C CYS A 717 0.21 11.79 17.86
N GLN A 718 0.14 12.86 18.67
CA GLN A 718 0.68 14.17 18.31
C GLN A 718 2.19 14.12 18.09
N ARG A 719 2.96 13.51 19.02
CA ARG A 719 4.40 13.30 18.84
C ARG A 719 4.69 12.53 17.55
N LEU A 720 3.97 11.44 17.29
CA LEU A 720 4.13 10.65 16.06
C LEU A 720 3.87 11.48 14.79
N CYS A 721 2.85 12.33 14.80
CA CYS A 721 2.53 13.19 13.65
C CYS A 721 3.54 14.31 13.43
N GLU A 722 4.29 14.70 14.46
CA GLU A 722 5.33 15.73 14.41
C GLU A 722 6.72 15.16 14.07
N SER A 723 7.04 13.96 14.52
CA SER A 723 8.39 13.36 14.44
C SER A 723 8.77 12.78 13.06
N ILE A 724 7.82 12.56 12.13
CA ILE A 724 8.10 11.78 10.90
C ILE A 724 7.91 12.61 9.63
N ASP A 725 8.91 12.58 8.74
CA ASP A 725 8.78 13.02 7.34
C ASP A 725 8.22 11.90 6.46
N PHE A 726 7.03 11.40 6.82
CA PHE A 726 6.28 10.34 6.10
C PHE A 726 5.08 10.96 5.38
N PRO A 727 4.68 10.43 4.20
CA PRO A 727 3.42 10.84 3.57
C PRO A 727 2.27 10.68 4.55
N ARG A 728 1.64 11.80 4.93
CA ARG A 728 0.68 11.85 6.03
C ARG A 728 -0.55 11.00 5.77
N GLU A 729 -0.93 10.87 4.49
CA GLU A 729 -1.99 9.99 4.05
C GLU A 729 -1.69 8.51 4.34
N ASP A 730 -0.43 8.11 4.42
CA ASP A 730 -0.02 6.72 4.58
C ASP A 730 0.17 6.30 6.05
N ILE A 731 -0.13 7.20 7.00
CA ILE A 731 -0.11 6.94 8.43
C ILE A 731 -1.48 6.46 8.89
N ASN A 732 -1.50 5.33 9.59
CA ASN A 732 -2.65 4.80 10.28
C ASN A 732 -2.35 4.64 11.79
N VAL A 733 -3.18 5.14 12.69
CA VAL A 733 -2.91 4.98 14.14
C VAL A 733 -3.83 3.94 14.78
N LEU A 734 -3.23 2.95 15.46
CA LEU A 734 -3.93 1.89 16.21
C LEU A 734 -3.83 2.12 17.72
N THR A 735 -4.95 1.97 18.43
CA THR A 735 -4.93 1.84 19.89
C THR A 735 -5.69 0.59 20.35
N ILE A 736 -5.23 -0.01 21.45
CA ILE A 736 -5.69 -1.32 21.91
C ILE A 736 -6.61 -1.13 23.13
N ALA A 737 -7.72 -1.88 23.17
CA ALA A 737 -8.55 -2.08 24.37
C ALA A 737 -8.21 -3.44 25.01
N THR A 738 -7.82 -3.50 26.28
CA THR A 738 -7.52 -4.77 26.97
C THR A 738 -8.37 -4.82 28.25
N GLY A 739 -9.21 -5.84 28.45
CA GLY A 739 -10.27 -5.82 29.47
C GLY A 739 -9.83 -6.09 30.91
N LEU A 740 -9.45 -5.05 31.66
CA LEU A 740 -9.31 -5.06 33.13
C LEU A 740 -10.15 -3.91 33.75
N PRO A 741 -10.52 -3.94 35.05
CA PRO A 741 -11.33 -2.88 35.68
C PRO A 741 -10.72 -1.47 35.61
N GLU A 742 -9.39 -1.39 35.64
CA GLU A 742 -8.60 -0.16 35.40
C GLU A 742 -8.70 0.36 33.96
N ARG A 743 -9.44 -0.35 33.10
CA ARG A 743 -9.49 -0.19 31.65
C ARG A 743 -10.92 -0.06 31.11
N ASN A 744 -11.91 0.17 31.98
CA ASN A 744 -13.31 0.35 31.60
C ASN A 744 -13.51 1.50 30.58
N SER A 745 -12.70 2.56 30.67
CA SER A 745 -12.79 3.71 29.76
C SER A 745 -12.10 3.49 28.40
N TYR A 746 -11.39 2.38 28.16
CA TYR A 746 -10.48 2.26 27.01
C TYR A 746 -11.18 2.44 25.64
N ALA A 747 -12.41 1.93 25.51
CA ALA A 747 -13.17 2.04 24.27
C ALA A 747 -13.65 3.48 24.02
N VAL A 748 -14.25 4.14 25.03
CA VAL A 748 -14.68 5.54 24.92
C VAL A 748 -13.50 6.51 24.81
N ASP A 749 -12.41 6.27 25.53
CA ASP A 749 -11.17 7.06 25.44
C ASP A 749 -10.55 6.97 24.06
N PHE A 750 -10.61 5.80 23.40
CA PHE A 750 -10.21 5.67 22.02
C PHE A 750 -11.09 6.47 21.07
N ILE A 751 -12.42 6.33 21.18
CA ILE A 751 -13.38 7.07 20.34
C ILE A 751 -13.15 8.58 20.48
N ASN A 752 -12.96 9.06 21.70
CA ASN A 752 -12.68 10.46 21.98
C ASN A 752 -11.31 10.88 21.44
N ALA A 753 -10.27 10.06 21.59
CA ALA A 753 -8.95 10.35 21.07
C ALA A 753 -8.94 10.44 19.55
N VAL A 754 -9.68 9.58 18.84
CA VAL A 754 -9.87 9.67 17.38
C VAL A 754 -10.53 11.00 17.00
N ALA A 755 -11.60 11.39 17.70
CA ALA A 755 -12.27 12.67 17.46
C ALA A 755 -11.33 13.87 17.66
N GLU A 756 -10.59 13.88 18.77
CA GLU A 756 -9.62 14.94 19.10
C GLU A 756 -8.50 14.99 18.06
N MET A 757 -7.94 13.84 17.67
CA MET A 757 -6.86 13.77 16.70
C MET A 757 -7.31 14.15 15.28
N LYS A 758 -8.56 13.86 14.88
CA LYS A 758 -9.11 14.37 13.62
C LYS A 758 -9.29 15.89 13.62
N CYS A 759 -9.55 16.49 14.79
CA CYS A 759 -9.65 17.94 14.94
C CYS A 759 -8.27 18.63 15.01
N THR A 760 -7.33 18.03 15.75
CA THR A 760 -6.05 18.65 16.09
C THR A 760 -4.92 18.28 15.14
N CYS A 761 -4.95 17.11 14.51
CA CYS A 761 -3.86 16.73 13.60
C CYS A 761 -3.96 17.52 12.29
N PRO A 762 -2.92 18.33 11.94
CA PRO A 762 -2.84 18.96 10.63
C PRO A 762 -2.70 17.92 9.50
N CYS A 763 -2.46 16.66 9.85
CA CYS A 763 -2.09 15.58 8.96
C CYS A 763 -3.26 14.82 8.34
N ARG A 764 -4.48 14.92 8.89
CA ARG A 764 -5.62 14.06 8.51
C ARG A 764 -5.23 12.58 8.36
N ALA A 765 -4.39 12.07 9.27
CA ALA A 765 -4.05 10.64 9.31
C ALA A 765 -5.32 9.78 9.34
N SER A 766 -5.18 8.55 8.86
CA SER A 766 -6.24 7.55 9.02
C SER A 766 -6.14 6.94 10.43
N PHE A 767 -7.26 6.52 11.00
CA PHE A 767 -7.31 5.82 12.28
C PHE A 767 -7.88 4.43 12.10
N SER A 768 -7.27 3.47 12.77
CA SER A 768 -7.68 2.06 12.76
C SER A 768 -7.84 1.53 14.17
N GLY A 769 -8.75 0.58 14.31
CA GLY A 769 -9.00 -0.15 15.55
C GLY A 769 -9.00 -1.66 15.31
N GLY A 770 -8.37 -2.43 16.20
CA GLY A 770 -8.59 -3.87 16.27
C GLY A 770 -9.90 -4.13 17.00
N LEU A 771 -10.99 -4.36 16.25
CA LEU A 771 -12.35 -4.46 16.82
C LEU A 771 -12.54 -5.68 17.73
N SER A 772 -11.76 -6.73 17.50
CA SER A 772 -11.78 -7.92 18.35
C SER A 772 -11.28 -7.66 19.78
N ASN A 773 -10.50 -6.60 20.02
CA ASN A 773 -9.84 -6.32 21.30
C ASN A 773 -10.83 -5.91 22.43
N PRO A 774 -11.75 -4.95 22.25
CA PRO A 774 -12.79 -4.64 23.25
C PRO A 774 -13.60 -5.85 23.72
N SER A 775 -13.79 -6.83 22.83
CA SER A 775 -14.62 -8.01 23.08
C SER A 775 -13.86 -9.23 23.62
N PHE A 776 -12.57 -9.09 23.91
CA PHE A 776 -11.67 -10.23 24.19
C PHE A 776 -12.14 -11.09 25.37
N PHE A 777 -12.70 -10.48 26.42
CA PHE A 777 -13.18 -11.18 27.60
C PHE A 777 -14.34 -12.14 27.30
N PHE A 778 -15.14 -11.85 26.26
CA PHE A 778 -16.33 -12.63 25.89
C PHE A 778 -16.04 -13.72 24.84
N ARG A 779 -14.78 -14.20 24.76
CA ARG A 779 -14.40 -15.30 23.86
C ARG A 779 -15.31 -16.52 24.07
N GLY A 780 -15.85 -17.06 22.97
CA GLY A 780 -16.86 -18.12 22.98
C GLY A 780 -18.29 -17.62 22.84
N LEU A 781 -18.59 -16.36 23.16
CA LEU A 781 -19.90 -15.72 23.00
C LEU A 781 -19.95 -14.86 21.73
N ASN A 782 -19.77 -15.48 20.55
CA ASN A 782 -19.57 -14.77 19.29
C ASN A 782 -20.69 -13.77 18.97
N SER A 783 -21.97 -14.13 19.16
CA SER A 783 -23.09 -13.22 18.90
C SER A 783 -23.05 -11.95 19.75
N LEU A 784 -22.59 -12.03 21.01
CA LEU A 784 -22.42 -10.85 21.86
C LEU A 784 -21.23 -10.01 21.39
N ARG A 785 -20.12 -10.66 21.04
CA ARG A 785 -18.92 -9.98 20.52
C ARG A 785 -19.23 -9.20 19.24
N ASP A 786 -19.93 -9.83 18.30
CA ASP A 786 -20.30 -9.22 17.03
C ASP A 786 -21.25 -8.02 17.26
N SER A 787 -22.19 -8.12 18.21
CA SER A 787 -23.03 -6.99 18.64
C SER A 787 -22.21 -5.84 19.25
N MET A 788 -21.24 -6.14 20.13
CA MET A 788 -20.35 -5.13 20.70
C MET A 788 -19.51 -4.42 19.62
N HIS A 789 -19.04 -5.16 18.61
CA HIS A 789 -18.32 -4.58 17.48
C HIS A 789 -19.22 -3.65 16.66
N GLY A 790 -20.45 -4.07 16.38
CA GLY A 790 -21.45 -3.26 15.68
C GLY A 790 -21.74 -1.94 16.40
N VAL A 791 -21.91 -1.99 17.73
CA VAL A 791 -22.07 -0.80 18.59
C VAL A 791 -20.83 0.09 18.56
N PHE A 792 -19.64 -0.48 18.71
CA PHE A 792 -18.41 0.30 18.67
C PHE A 792 -18.22 1.04 17.35
N VAL A 793 -18.39 0.35 16.21
CA VAL A 793 -18.26 0.95 14.88
C VAL A 793 -19.29 2.07 14.69
N TYR A 794 -20.54 1.86 15.12
CA TYR A 794 -21.59 2.87 15.05
C TYR A 794 -21.21 4.18 15.74
N HIS A 795 -20.55 4.13 16.90
CA HIS A 795 -20.10 5.32 17.62
C HIS A 795 -18.75 5.87 17.14
N ALA A 796 -17.83 5.01 16.71
CA ALA A 796 -16.47 5.41 16.36
C ALA A 796 -16.36 6.02 14.96
N VAL A 797 -17.11 5.52 13.97
CA VAL A 797 -17.04 5.99 12.57
C VAL A 797 -17.46 7.46 12.43
N PRO A 798 -18.58 7.93 13.02
CA PRO A 798 -18.93 9.36 12.97
C PRO A 798 -17.92 10.27 13.66
N LYS A 799 -17.11 9.72 14.57
CA LYS A 799 -16.02 10.42 15.27
C LYS A 799 -14.71 10.41 14.47
N GLY A 800 -14.70 9.75 13.31
CA GLY A 800 -13.60 9.79 12.33
C GLY A 800 -12.73 8.55 12.32
N LEU A 801 -13.21 7.39 12.78
CA LEU A 801 -12.53 6.11 12.54
C LEU A 801 -12.65 5.73 11.06
N ASP A 802 -11.52 5.47 10.38
CA ASP A 802 -11.50 5.25 8.93
C ASP A 802 -11.48 3.75 8.55
N MET A 803 -10.86 2.92 9.39
CA MET A 803 -10.64 1.50 9.12
C MET A 803 -10.78 0.64 10.39
N SER A 804 -11.04 -0.66 10.25
CA SER A 804 -10.84 -1.61 11.35
C SER A 804 -10.49 -3.02 10.90
N ILE A 805 -9.71 -3.70 11.75
CA ILE A 805 -9.31 -5.10 11.58
C ILE A 805 -10.34 -5.98 12.28
N VAL A 806 -11.10 -6.75 11.49
CA VAL A 806 -12.23 -7.58 11.93
C VAL A 806 -12.65 -8.59 10.85
N ASN A 807 -13.53 -9.52 11.21
CA ASN A 807 -14.28 -10.32 10.26
C ASN A 807 -15.65 -9.66 9.95
N PRO A 808 -15.81 -8.89 8.85
CA PRO A 808 -17.03 -8.12 8.62
C PRO A 808 -18.26 -8.98 8.31
N GLY A 809 -18.08 -10.21 7.78
CA GLY A 809 -19.18 -11.10 7.43
C GLY A 809 -20.09 -11.50 8.59
N GLY A 810 -19.63 -11.33 9.84
CA GLY A 810 -20.42 -11.62 11.05
C GLY A 810 -21.01 -10.38 11.74
N LEU A 811 -20.72 -9.17 11.29
CA LEU A 811 -21.11 -7.94 11.99
C LEU A 811 -22.59 -7.59 11.76
N PRO A 812 -23.45 -7.59 12.80
CA PRO A 812 -24.82 -7.11 12.67
C PRO A 812 -24.83 -5.60 12.44
N ARG A 813 -25.83 -5.11 11.69
CA ARG A 813 -26.11 -3.67 11.65
C ARG A 813 -26.59 -3.24 13.03
N TYR A 814 -26.20 -2.05 13.48
CA TYR A 814 -26.59 -1.50 14.79
C TYR A 814 -28.11 -1.54 15.04
N THR A 815 -28.92 -1.33 13.99
CA THR A 815 -30.39 -1.40 14.05
C THR A 815 -30.96 -2.80 14.20
N ASP A 816 -30.19 -3.82 13.80
CA ASP A 816 -30.60 -5.23 13.81
C ASP A 816 -30.22 -5.94 15.12
N ILE A 817 -29.39 -5.30 15.96
CA ILE A 817 -29.08 -5.78 17.32
C ILE A 817 -30.31 -5.59 18.19
N ASP A 818 -30.72 -6.63 18.92
CA ASP A 818 -31.85 -6.54 19.85
C ASP A 818 -31.61 -5.45 20.90
N GLU A 819 -32.69 -4.77 21.30
CA GLU A 819 -32.60 -3.56 22.12
C GLU A 819 -31.89 -3.79 23.47
N SER A 820 -32.11 -4.96 24.09
CA SER A 820 -31.46 -5.33 25.35
C SER A 820 -29.95 -5.49 25.21
N THR A 821 -29.50 -6.29 24.24
CA THR A 821 -28.07 -6.49 23.98
C THR A 821 -27.40 -5.20 23.53
N ARG A 822 -28.08 -4.39 22.71
CA ARG A 822 -27.57 -3.11 22.24
C ARG A 822 -27.31 -2.15 23.39
N LYS A 823 -28.27 -1.98 24.30
CA LYS A 823 -28.10 -1.11 25.48
C LYS A 823 -26.95 -1.57 26.36
N LEU A 824 -26.86 -2.87 26.67
CA LEU A 824 -25.76 -3.42 27.48
C LEU A 824 -24.40 -3.24 26.79
N ALA A 825 -24.33 -3.47 25.48
CA ALA A 825 -23.12 -3.24 24.71
C ALA A 825 -22.73 -1.75 24.68
N GLU A 826 -23.69 -0.82 24.58
CA GLU A 826 -23.45 0.62 24.70
C GLU A 826 -22.94 1.01 26.08
N GLU A 827 -23.53 0.49 27.15
CA GLU A 827 -23.08 0.76 28.52
C GLU A 827 -21.62 0.36 28.74
N VAL A 828 -21.22 -0.80 28.18
CA VAL A 828 -19.84 -1.30 28.24
C VAL A 828 -18.90 -0.49 27.34
N ILE A 829 -19.28 -0.22 26.09
CA ILE A 829 -18.41 0.46 25.12
C ILE A 829 -18.24 1.95 25.43
N LEU A 830 -19.32 2.62 25.84
CA LEU A 830 -19.31 4.04 26.18
C LEU A 830 -18.92 4.31 27.63
N ASN A 831 -18.78 3.25 28.42
CA ASN A 831 -18.53 3.33 29.86
C ASN A 831 -19.57 4.23 30.56
N GLN A 832 -20.85 4.02 30.25
CA GLN A 832 -21.98 4.75 30.81
C GLN A 832 -22.90 3.74 31.48
N SER A 833 -23.13 3.87 32.79
CA SER A 833 -24.16 3.08 33.50
C SER A 833 -25.08 4.03 34.26
N ALA A 834 -26.39 3.75 34.20
CA ALA A 834 -27.41 4.54 34.88
C ALA A 834 -27.31 4.46 36.42
N ASP A 835 -26.70 3.42 36.98
CA ASP A 835 -26.56 3.20 38.43
C ASP A 835 -25.10 3.27 38.91
N GLY A 836 -24.16 3.62 38.04
CA GLY A 836 -22.72 3.66 38.32
C GLY A 836 -22.08 2.28 38.48
N LYS A 837 -22.86 1.19 38.33
CA LYS A 837 -22.36 -0.18 38.22
C LYS A 837 -22.38 -0.55 36.75
N HIS A 838 -21.20 -0.61 36.13
CA HIS A 838 -21.12 -1.14 34.78
C HIS A 838 -21.59 -2.60 34.77
N ALA A 839 -22.11 -3.07 33.63
CA ALA A 839 -22.35 -4.48 33.36
C ALA A 839 -21.03 -5.28 33.34
N GLY A 840 -20.39 -5.37 34.50
CA GLY A 840 -19.38 -6.36 34.81
C GLY A 840 -20.10 -7.56 35.40
N VAL A 841 -19.72 -8.75 34.98
CA VAL A 841 -19.98 -9.90 35.83
C VAL A 841 -19.30 -9.60 37.17
N PRO A 842 -20.01 -9.62 38.32
CA PRO A 842 -19.34 -9.53 39.60
C PRO A 842 -18.24 -10.58 39.62
N SER A 843 -17.04 -10.25 40.10
CA SER A 843 -15.94 -11.22 40.23
C SER A 843 -16.37 -12.49 40.98
N ASP A 844 -17.45 -12.37 41.75
CA ASP A 844 -18.00 -13.36 42.66
C ASP A 844 -19.20 -14.12 42.08
N GLU A 845 -19.75 -13.69 40.93
CA GLU A 845 -20.90 -14.29 40.22
C GLU A 845 -20.59 -14.69 38.77
N LEU A 846 -19.31 -14.82 38.40
CA LEU A 846 -18.96 -15.63 37.24
C LEU A 846 -19.44 -17.05 37.53
N PRO A 847 -20.35 -17.66 36.72
CA PRO A 847 -20.35 -19.10 36.67
C PRO A 847 -18.93 -19.51 36.31
N ALA A 848 -18.35 -20.47 37.01
CA ALA A 848 -17.10 -21.08 36.58
C ALA A 848 -17.40 -21.87 35.29
N PRO A 849 -17.06 -21.32 34.11
CA PRO A 849 -16.31 -22.14 33.19
C PRO A 849 -15.25 -21.30 32.47
N CYS A 850 -14.11 -21.03 33.12
CA CYS A 850 -12.90 -20.55 32.42
C CYS A 850 -11.59 -20.88 33.15
N LEU A 851 -11.64 -21.28 34.43
CA LEU A 851 -10.57 -22.01 35.10
C LEU A 851 -11.26 -23.24 35.67
N GLY A 852 -10.89 -24.44 35.20
CA GLY A 852 -11.34 -25.67 35.85
C GLY A 852 -10.99 -25.58 37.33
N THR A 853 -11.86 -26.08 38.20
CA THR A 853 -11.50 -26.21 39.61
C THR A 853 -10.23 -27.06 39.72
N ALA A 854 -9.47 -26.95 40.82
CA ALA A 854 -8.29 -27.80 41.04
C ALA A 854 -8.63 -29.30 40.87
N GLN A 855 -9.87 -29.68 41.19
CA GLN A 855 -10.42 -31.03 40.98
C GLN A 855 -10.70 -31.38 39.50
N ASP A 856 -11.05 -30.39 38.66
CA ASP A 856 -11.21 -30.59 37.20
C ASP A 856 -9.88 -30.60 36.45
N ALA A 857 -8.85 -29.95 37.00
CA ALA A 857 -7.48 -30.07 36.53
C ALA A 857 -6.91 -31.45 36.92
N GLU A 858 -7.14 -31.88 38.16
CA GLU A 858 -6.76 -33.20 38.66
C GLU A 858 -7.44 -34.33 37.87
N LYS A 859 -8.75 -34.26 37.61
CA LYS A 859 -9.46 -35.22 36.76
C LYS A 859 -8.97 -35.24 35.31
N ARG A 860 -8.62 -34.09 34.72
CA ARG A 860 -8.09 -34.03 33.35
C ARG A 860 -6.66 -34.56 33.27
N VAL A 861 -5.86 -34.36 34.31
CA VAL A 861 -4.52 -34.92 34.41
C VAL A 861 -4.60 -36.44 34.62
N LEU A 862 -5.47 -36.92 35.50
CA LEU A 862 -5.72 -38.35 35.73
C LEU A 862 -6.27 -39.06 34.48
N ALA A 863 -7.25 -38.47 33.79
CA ALA A 863 -7.77 -39.01 32.54
C ALA A 863 -6.70 -39.09 31.44
N ARG A 864 -5.75 -38.15 31.41
CA ARG A 864 -4.62 -38.16 30.46
C ARG A 864 -3.56 -39.19 30.85
N PHE A 865 -3.37 -39.46 32.14
CA PHE A 865 -2.50 -40.54 32.62
C PHE A 865 -3.11 -41.92 32.33
N GLU A 866 -4.43 -42.07 32.44
CA GLU A 866 -5.16 -43.28 32.02
C GLU A 866 -5.09 -43.50 30.50
N GLU A 867 -5.29 -42.45 29.69
CA GLU A 867 -5.11 -42.50 28.23
C GLU A 867 -3.67 -42.84 27.81
N MET A 868 -2.68 -42.52 28.67
CA MET A 868 -1.26 -42.86 28.49
C MET A 868 -0.88 -44.22 29.09
N GLY A 869 -1.83 -44.97 29.66
CA GLY A 869 -1.66 -46.38 30.06
C GLY A 869 -1.10 -46.62 31.47
N PHE A 870 -1.14 -45.63 32.37
CA PHE A 870 -0.72 -45.81 33.77
C PHE A 870 -1.85 -46.41 34.62
N SER A 871 -1.54 -47.33 35.54
CA SER A 871 -2.57 -48.04 36.35
C SER A 871 -2.81 -47.40 37.72
N ASP A 872 -4.05 -47.49 38.23
CA ASP A 872 -4.51 -46.95 39.52
C ASP A 872 -3.61 -47.27 40.74
N LYS A 873 -2.82 -48.34 40.68
CA LYS A 873 -1.92 -48.73 41.77
C LYS A 873 -0.66 -47.86 41.88
N GLU A 874 -0.26 -47.17 40.82
CA GLU A 874 0.93 -46.29 40.82
C GLU A 874 0.58 -44.87 41.31
N LEU A 875 -0.68 -44.44 41.20
CA LEU A 875 -1.16 -43.12 41.62
C LEU A 875 -1.49 -43.03 43.13
N GLN A 876 -1.74 -44.16 43.81
CA GLN A 876 -2.07 -44.17 45.26
C GLN A 876 -0.85 -44.08 46.19
N ALA A 877 0.38 -44.16 45.67
CA ALA A 877 1.59 -44.16 46.49
C ALA A 877 1.96 -42.78 47.07
N ASP A 878 1.30 -41.69 46.67
CA ASP A 878 1.68 -40.30 47.03
C ASP A 878 0.55 -39.48 47.67
N SER A 879 -0.47 -40.15 48.24
CA SER A 879 -1.60 -39.48 48.89
C SER A 879 -1.28 -38.86 50.27
N SER A 880 -0.04 -38.98 50.76
CA SER A 880 0.40 -38.39 52.02
C SER A 880 0.76 -36.89 51.92
N PHE A 881 0.93 -36.37 50.69
CA PHE A 881 1.32 -34.98 50.46
C PHE A 881 0.12 -33.99 50.50
N LEU A 882 -1.06 -34.45 50.08
CA LEU A 882 -2.28 -33.62 49.98
C LEU A 882 -2.93 -33.26 51.33
N ALA A 883 -2.60 -33.97 52.41
CA ALA A 883 -3.14 -33.69 53.75
C ALA A 883 -2.46 -32.50 54.46
N ALA A 884 -1.25 -32.10 54.04
CA ALA A 884 -0.46 -31.07 54.72
C ALA A 884 -0.84 -29.62 54.36
N SER A 885 -1.65 -29.41 53.32
CA SER A 885 -1.95 -28.07 52.78
C SER A 885 -3.22 -27.40 53.34
N ARG A 886 -3.99 -28.08 54.20
CA ARG A 886 -5.26 -27.55 54.75
C ARG A 886 -5.11 -26.59 55.94
N GLY A 887 -3.91 -26.38 56.45
CA GLY A 887 -3.69 -25.64 57.69
C GLY A 887 -2.55 -24.63 57.62
N ARG A 888 -2.65 -23.59 56.78
CA ARG A 888 -1.82 -22.38 56.92
C ARG A 888 -2.41 -21.21 56.12
N ARG A 889 -3.23 -20.38 56.79
CA ARG A 889 -3.58 -19.03 56.33
C ARG A 889 -2.66 -18.02 57.03
N LYS A 890 -2.20 -17.05 56.23
CA LYS A 890 -1.53 -15.77 56.53
C LYS A 890 -0.01 -15.73 56.29
N ASN A 891 0.33 -14.82 55.38
CA ASN A 891 1.61 -14.15 55.10
C ASN A 891 2.54 -14.79 54.04
N GLY A 892 2.67 -14.08 52.90
CA GLY A 892 3.83 -14.10 51.99
C GLY A 892 3.77 -15.05 50.79
N LEU A 893 3.18 -14.61 49.67
CA LEU A 893 3.15 -15.34 48.38
C LEU A 893 4.55 -15.73 47.85
N LEU A 894 5.59 -14.96 48.18
CA LEU A 894 6.96 -15.17 47.69
C LEU A 894 7.70 -16.32 48.39
N GLN A 895 7.46 -16.55 49.69
CA GLN A 895 8.07 -17.70 50.41
C GLN A 895 7.37 -19.03 50.09
N ALA A 896 6.06 -18.99 49.82
CA ALA A 896 5.32 -20.17 49.38
C ALA A 896 5.80 -20.67 48.01
N VAL A 897 6.10 -19.76 47.07
CA VAL A 897 6.62 -20.10 45.74
C VAL A 897 8.07 -20.59 45.80
N LEU A 898 8.91 -20.01 46.66
CA LEU A 898 10.32 -20.44 46.83
C LEU A 898 10.44 -21.84 47.46
N SER A 899 9.58 -22.15 48.46
CA SER A 899 9.46 -23.51 49.01
C SER A 899 8.94 -24.50 47.97
N TRP A 900 7.95 -24.09 47.17
CA TRP A 900 7.37 -24.93 46.12
C TRP A 900 8.38 -25.29 45.00
N ILE A 901 9.28 -24.35 44.65
CA ILE A 901 10.35 -24.58 43.66
C ILE A 901 11.46 -25.49 44.21
N GLN A 902 11.80 -25.38 45.50
CA GLN A 902 12.82 -26.23 46.14
C GLN A 902 12.36 -27.68 46.30
N ASP A 903 11.06 -27.91 46.52
CA ASP A 903 10.49 -29.25 46.70
C ASP A 903 10.20 -29.98 45.37
N LEU A 904 10.05 -29.26 44.25
CA LEU A 904 9.83 -29.82 42.90
C LEU A 904 11.12 -30.28 42.20
N ALA A 905 12.28 -29.76 42.60
CA ALA A 905 13.55 -30.03 41.95
C ALA A 905 13.95 -31.53 41.98
N PRO A 906 13.82 -32.29 43.08
CA PRO A 906 14.18 -33.71 43.11
C PRO A 906 13.24 -34.59 42.27
N VAL A 907 11.95 -34.23 42.20
CA VAL A 907 10.92 -34.98 41.46
C VAL A 907 11.07 -34.78 39.96
N MET A 908 11.31 -33.54 39.50
CA MET A 908 11.65 -33.29 38.10
C MET A 908 12.95 -33.99 37.69
N TRP A 909 13.92 -34.08 38.60
CA TRP A 909 15.20 -34.72 38.32
C TRP A 909 15.09 -36.25 38.24
N ALA A 910 14.23 -36.87 39.06
CA ALA A 910 13.90 -38.30 38.99
C ALA A 910 13.07 -38.65 37.74
N ALA A 911 12.12 -37.79 37.36
CA ALA A 911 11.35 -37.93 36.12
C ALA A 911 12.24 -37.78 34.88
N PHE A 912 13.18 -36.82 34.91
CA PHE A 912 14.18 -36.63 33.85
C PHE A 912 15.14 -37.82 33.73
N ARG A 913 15.59 -38.42 34.85
CA ARG A 913 16.38 -39.67 34.84
C ARG A 913 15.61 -40.87 34.28
N SER A 914 14.31 -40.96 34.54
CA SER A 914 13.48 -42.06 34.05
C SER A 914 13.18 -41.93 32.56
N LEU A 915 12.89 -40.70 32.09
CA LEU A 915 12.70 -40.39 30.67
C LEU A 915 13.99 -40.56 29.85
N THR A 916 15.15 -40.21 30.41
CA THR A 916 16.46 -40.43 29.76
C THR A 916 16.81 -41.91 29.64
N HIS A 917 16.47 -42.72 30.66
CA HIS A 917 16.70 -44.17 30.61
C HIS A 917 15.79 -44.89 29.59
N VAL A 918 14.57 -44.38 29.38
CA VAL A 918 13.61 -44.87 28.37
C VAL A 918 14.00 -44.41 26.97
N ALA A 919 14.45 -43.16 26.80
CA ALA A 919 14.89 -42.62 25.51
C ALA A 919 16.19 -43.29 25.01
N GLN A 920 17.17 -43.53 25.88
CA GLN A 920 18.40 -44.27 25.52
C GLN A 920 18.13 -45.70 25.08
N ARG A 921 17.14 -46.39 25.69
CA ARG A 921 16.76 -47.76 25.30
C ARG A 921 15.99 -47.81 23.98
N ARG A 922 15.29 -46.73 23.60
CA ARG A 922 14.33 -46.75 22.48
C ARG A 922 14.88 -46.14 21.19
N TYR A 923 15.86 -45.23 21.27
CA TYR A 923 16.36 -44.49 20.10
C TYR A 923 17.89 -44.52 19.92
N GLY A 924 18.64 -45.19 20.79
CA GLY A 924 20.11 -45.27 20.72
C GLY A 924 20.83 -44.00 21.19
N VAL A 925 22.10 -44.13 21.55
CA VAL A 925 22.89 -43.07 22.23
C VAL A 925 23.14 -41.85 21.31
N ASP A 926 23.23 -42.07 19.99
CA ASP A 926 23.57 -41.02 19.02
C ASP A 926 22.42 -40.05 18.74
N ALA A 927 21.17 -40.52 18.75
CA ALA A 927 19.99 -39.66 18.61
C ALA A 927 19.80 -38.74 19.83
N PHE A 928 20.19 -39.22 21.01
CA PHE A 928 20.13 -38.44 22.25
C PHE A 928 21.24 -37.36 22.31
N ALA A 929 22.44 -37.67 21.81
CA ALA A 929 23.52 -36.69 21.69
C ALA A 929 23.16 -35.53 20.74
N TRP A 930 22.42 -35.82 19.66
CA TRP A 930 21.88 -34.79 18.74
C TRP A 930 20.83 -33.90 19.42
N PHE A 931 19.90 -34.50 20.18
CA PHE A 931 18.89 -33.76 20.93
C PHE A 931 19.51 -32.81 21.98
N CYS A 932 20.52 -33.29 22.73
CA CYS A 932 21.22 -32.45 23.71
C CYS A 932 22.02 -31.30 23.07
N ARG A 933 22.61 -31.48 21.87
CA ARG A 933 23.28 -30.38 21.14
C ARG A 933 22.30 -29.28 20.74
N SER A 934 21.10 -29.64 20.25
CA SER A 934 20.09 -28.67 19.82
C SER A 934 19.56 -27.76 20.95
N GLN A 935 19.62 -28.22 22.21
CA GLN A 935 19.15 -27.47 23.38
C GLN A 935 20.22 -26.55 23.99
N PHE A 936 21.50 -26.76 23.68
CA PHE A 936 22.60 -25.92 24.18
C PHE A 936 22.97 -24.77 23.22
N GLU A 937 22.66 -24.88 21.92
CA GLU A 937 22.84 -23.79 20.94
C GLU A 937 21.81 -22.64 21.10
N THR A 938 20.79 -22.81 21.94
CA THR A 938 19.77 -21.78 22.22
C THR A 938 20.02 -20.95 23.48
N LYS A 939 21.21 -21.00 24.09
CA LYS A 939 21.59 -20.16 25.25
C LYS A 939 22.84 -19.30 25.01
N THR A 940 22.81 -18.44 23.99
CA THR A 940 23.68 -17.25 23.90
C THR A 940 22.90 -16.07 23.33
N SER A 941 21.94 -15.57 24.12
CA SER A 941 21.45 -14.20 24.00
C SER A 941 20.44 -13.94 25.10
N TYR A 942 20.89 -13.81 26.35
CA TYR A 942 20.28 -12.98 27.41
C TYR A 942 21.15 -13.12 28.66
N GLY A 943 21.79 -12.03 29.06
CA GLY A 943 22.61 -11.98 30.27
C GLY A 943 23.30 -10.63 30.40
N ALA A 944 22.56 -9.63 30.89
CA ALA A 944 23.15 -8.45 31.49
C ALA A 944 24.02 -8.90 32.68
N ILE A 945 25.29 -8.51 32.67
CA ILE A 945 26.19 -8.71 33.81
C ILE A 945 26.05 -7.49 34.71
N ASP A 946 25.65 -7.75 35.94
CA ASP A 946 25.64 -6.82 37.07
C ASP A 946 27.09 -6.64 37.57
N GLU A 947 27.51 -5.40 37.74
CA GLU A 947 28.91 -4.93 37.76
C GLU A 947 29.60 -4.97 39.14
N ASP A 948 29.05 -5.66 40.15
CA ASP A 948 29.45 -5.38 41.56
C ASP A 948 30.15 -6.53 42.32
N HIS A 949 30.90 -7.44 41.68
CA HIS A 949 31.57 -8.53 42.43
C HIS A 949 33.01 -8.93 42.08
N LEU A 950 33.80 -8.09 41.39
CA LEU A 950 35.25 -8.34 41.21
C LEU A 950 36.11 -7.07 41.29
N ALA A 951 35.89 -6.27 42.34
CA ALA A 951 36.82 -5.22 42.75
C ALA A 951 37.34 -5.50 44.17
N GLN A 952 38.26 -6.47 44.30
CA GLN A 952 39.18 -6.59 45.44
C GLN A 952 40.21 -7.68 45.13
N GLN A 953 41.32 -7.31 44.48
CA GLN A 953 42.69 -7.68 44.87
C GLN A 953 43.71 -7.31 43.78
N SER A 954 44.83 -6.75 44.27
CA SER A 954 46.13 -6.52 43.63
C SER A 954 46.21 -5.52 42.48
N ASP A 955 46.40 -4.27 42.85
CA ASP A 955 47.57 -3.51 42.40
C ASP A 955 48.84 -4.37 42.56
N GLN A 956 49.62 -4.52 41.49
CA GLN A 956 51.08 -4.40 41.53
C GLN A 956 51.66 -4.42 40.11
N ASP A 957 52.40 -3.34 39.83
CA ASP A 957 53.56 -3.25 38.95
C ASP A 957 53.39 -3.45 37.43
N GLY A 958 53.37 -2.30 36.75
CA GLY A 958 54.62 -1.87 36.10
C GLY A 958 54.82 -2.25 34.63
N SER A 959 54.80 -1.21 33.79
CA SER A 959 55.50 -1.07 32.51
C SER A 959 54.97 -1.89 31.31
N CYS A 960 54.51 -1.22 30.25
CA CYS A 960 55.41 -0.74 29.20
C CYS A 960 54.65 0.06 28.12
N THR A 961 55.41 1.00 27.58
CA THR A 961 55.19 2.09 26.64
C THR A 961 55.01 1.72 25.15
N ILE A 962 54.30 2.63 24.45
CA ILE A 962 54.47 3.14 23.06
C ILE A 962 53.45 2.72 21.97
N PRO A 963 52.98 3.69 21.14
CA PRO A 963 51.93 3.52 20.14
C PRO A 963 52.42 3.58 18.67
N CYS A 964 51.48 3.31 17.75
CA CYS A 964 51.41 3.68 16.32
C CYS A 964 51.69 2.56 15.28
N GLY A 965 50.68 2.30 14.43
CA GLY A 965 50.89 2.27 12.97
C GLY A 965 50.58 0.98 12.17
N ARG A 966 49.39 0.98 11.53
CA ARG A 966 49.01 0.37 10.22
C ARG A 966 48.95 -1.16 10.04
N ALA A 967 47.98 -1.53 9.18
CA ALA A 967 47.56 -2.84 8.66
C ALA A 967 46.74 -3.67 9.68
N GLY A 968 45.47 -4.03 9.45
CA GLY A 968 44.77 -4.27 8.19
C GLY A 968 45.00 -5.71 7.74
N ASN A 969 44.06 -6.59 8.07
CA ASN A 969 43.96 -8.03 7.79
C ASN A 969 44.86 -8.99 8.61
N GLN A 970 44.21 -10.09 9.01
CA GLN A 970 44.72 -11.30 9.68
C GLN A 970 44.84 -11.28 11.21
N THR A 971 43.71 -11.48 11.89
CA THR A 971 43.59 -12.37 13.08
C THR A 971 42.11 -12.52 13.48
N ARG A 972 41.33 -13.13 12.57
CA ARG A 972 40.07 -13.83 12.90
C ARG A 972 39.96 -15.12 12.08
N ILE A 973 41.11 -15.69 11.73
CA ILE A 973 41.27 -16.98 11.05
C ILE A 973 42.39 -17.71 11.81
N ALA A 974 42.03 -18.23 12.98
CA ALA A 974 42.86 -19.18 13.73
C ALA A 974 42.06 -19.98 14.78
N TRP A 975 40.75 -19.74 14.94
CA TRP A 975 39.90 -20.48 15.90
C TRP A 975 38.59 -21.02 15.31
N GLU A 976 38.36 -20.84 14.01
CA GLU A 976 37.23 -21.44 13.26
C GLU A 976 37.71 -22.48 12.22
N ARG A 977 38.94 -22.98 12.37
CA ARG A 977 39.54 -23.93 11.41
C ARG A 977 39.87 -25.32 11.96
N ASP A 978 39.69 -25.56 13.26
CA ASP A 978 40.00 -26.86 13.90
C ASP A 978 38.76 -27.58 14.49
N ILE A 979 37.53 -27.19 14.11
CA ILE A 979 36.29 -27.89 14.56
C ILE A 979 35.40 -28.35 13.38
N PHE A 980 35.77 -28.04 12.13
CA PHE A 980 35.01 -28.42 10.93
C PHE A 980 35.84 -29.18 9.88
N GLU A 981 36.69 -30.11 10.32
CA GLU A 981 37.34 -31.08 9.42
C GLU A 981 37.17 -32.57 9.80
N ASP A 982 36.38 -32.95 10.82
CA ASP A 982 36.22 -34.36 11.24
C ASP A 982 34.77 -34.90 11.21
N ALA A 983 33.95 -34.48 10.23
CA ALA A 983 32.61 -35.06 10.05
C ALA A 983 32.22 -35.31 8.58
N TYR A 984 33.19 -35.66 7.73
CA TYR A 984 32.90 -36.05 6.34
C TYR A 984 33.76 -37.19 5.78
N ASP A 985 34.28 -38.08 6.63
CA ASP A 985 35.16 -39.17 6.16
C ASP A 985 34.86 -40.57 6.75
N ASP A 986 33.60 -40.91 7.06
CA ASP A 986 33.23 -42.31 7.33
C ASP A 986 31.83 -42.68 6.80
N ALA A 987 31.72 -42.89 5.49
CA ALA A 987 30.71 -43.77 4.90
C ALA A 987 31.09 -44.24 3.46
N LYS A 988 31.71 -45.41 3.35
CA LYS A 988 31.72 -46.28 2.15
C LYS A 988 31.76 -47.77 2.61
N PRO A 989 31.54 -48.78 1.74
CA PRO A 989 30.28 -49.18 1.09
C PRO A 989 30.05 -50.73 1.17
N PHE A 990 28.84 -51.25 1.45
CA PHE A 990 28.50 -52.68 1.30
C PHE A 990 26.97 -52.84 1.10
N GLU A 991 26.39 -53.68 0.24
CA GLU A 991 26.83 -54.48 -0.90
C GLU A 991 25.57 -54.97 -1.65
N ARG A 992 25.73 -55.33 -2.93
CA ARG A 992 24.70 -55.91 -3.81
C ARG A 992 24.43 -57.39 -3.49
N CYS A 993 23.19 -57.84 -3.73
CA CYS A 993 22.89 -59.18 -4.27
C CYS A 993 21.65 -59.05 -5.19
N LYS A 994 21.76 -59.05 -6.53
CA LYS A 994 21.92 -60.16 -7.52
C LYS A 994 20.77 -61.18 -7.55
N TYR A 995 19.84 -60.99 -8.51
CA TYR A 995 19.26 -61.94 -9.49
C TYR A 995 18.36 -61.09 -10.42
N GLY A 996 18.41 -61.10 -11.76
CA GLY A 996 19.18 -61.83 -12.74
C GLY A 996 19.09 -61.12 -14.11
N ALA A 997 20.07 -61.39 -14.97
CA ALA A 997 20.12 -60.96 -16.36
C ALA A 997 19.19 -61.80 -17.25
N LEU A 998 18.71 -61.23 -18.36
CA LEU A 998 18.96 -61.74 -19.73
C LEU A 998 18.28 -60.90 -20.83
N ASN A 999 19.05 -60.74 -21.91
CA ASN A 999 18.72 -60.45 -23.31
C ASN A 999 18.55 -58.99 -23.78
N GLY A 1000 19.62 -58.53 -24.43
CA GLY A 1000 19.61 -57.42 -25.39
C GLY A 1000 19.28 -57.87 -26.82
N GLY A 1001 19.38 -56.91 -27.74
CA GLY A 1001 19.31 -57.15 -29.18
C GLY A 1001 18.97 -55.87 -29.95
N ALA A 1002 19.98 -55.27 -30.57
CA ALA A 1002 19.88 -54.12 -31.47
C ALA A 1002 19.11 -54.46 -32.75
N LEU A 1003 18.40 -53.47 -33.31
CA LEU A 1003 18.21 -53.33 -34.77
C LEU A 1003 17.94 -51.86 -35.13
N SER A 1004 18.46 -51.52 -36.31
CA SER A 1004 18.87 -50.21 -36.79
C SER A 1004 17.84 -49.47 -37.64
N CYS A 1005 17.95 -48.13 -37.61
CA CYS A 1005 17.93 -47.19 -38.74
C CYS A 1005 16.65 -46.85 -39.56
N ARG A 1006 16.50 -45.51 -39.71
CA ARG A 1006 15.89 -44.71 -40.81
C ARG A 1006 14.35 -44.52 -40.69
N LYS A 1007 13.75 -43.31 -40.63
CA LYS A 1007 14.01 -42.00 -41.29
C LYS A 1007 13.46 -40.79 -40.48
N MET A 1008 14.10 -39.62 -40.63
CA MET A 1008 13.76 -38.21 -40.25
C MET A 1008 12.40 -37.68 -40.83
N PRO A 1009 11.94 -36.41 -40.63
CA PRO A 1009 12.22 -35.37 -39.59
C PRO A 1009 10.95 -34.62 -39.03
N VAL A 1010 11.15 -33.81 -37.97
CA VAL A 1010 10.76 -32.37 -37.74
C VAL A 1010 9.37 -31.90 -38.29
N THR A 1011 8.42 -31.28 -37.57
CA THR A 1011 8.44 -29.96 -36.89
C THR A 1011 7.09 -29.69 -36.16
N GLN A 1012 7.17 -28.91 -35.07
CA GLN A 1012 6.28 -27.83 -34.61
C GLN A 1012 4.73 -27.92 -34.57
N SER A 1013 4.25 -27.59 -33.36
CA SER A 1013 3.20 -26.61 -33.00
C SER A 1013 1.70 -26.93 -33.19
N ALA A 1014 1.03 -26.83 -32.03
CA ALA A 1014 -0.20 -26.11 -31.75
C ALA A 1014 -1.57 -26.83 -31.78
N ALA A 1015 -2.30 -26.51 -30.70
CA ALA A 1015 -3.73 -26.18 -30.61
C ALA A 1015 -4.76 -27.31 -30.34
N THR A 1016 -5.30 -27.24 -29.12
CA THR A 1016 -6.69 -26.80 -28.84
C THR A 1016 -7.79 -27.37 -29.72
N PHE A 1017 -8.62 -28.22 -29.12
CA PHE A 1017 -9.94 -28.57 -29.63
C PHE A 1017 -10.95 -27.47 -29.30
N LEU A 1018 -11.35 -26.68 -30.31
CA LEU A 1018 -12.69 -26.13 -30.44
C LEU A 1018 -13.04 -26.18 -31.93
N ARG A 1019 -14.04 -27.00 -32.26
CA ARG A 1019 -14.65 -27.08 -33.59
C ARG A 1019 -15.51 -25.84 -33.82
N THR A 1020 -15.28 -25.15 -34.92
CA THR A 1020 -16.31 -24.37 -35.63
C THR A 1020 -16.15 -24.62 -37.13
N ASP A 1021 -17.26 -24.95 -37.78
CA ASP A 1021 -17.31 -25.24 -39.21
C ASP A 1021 -18.17 -24.15 -39.90
N GLY A 1022 -17.56 -23.40 -40.82
CA GLY A 1022 -18.14 -22.64 -41.96
C GLY A 1022 -18.68 -21.22 -41.70
N SER A 1023 -18.00 -20.11 -42.08
CA SER A 1023 -17.93 -19.42 -43.41
C SER A 1023 -19.29 -18.88 -43.89
N ASP A 1024 -19.54 -17.61 -44.25
CA ASP A 1024 -18.70 -16.52 -44.77
C ASP A 1024 -19.34 -15.12 -44.56
N VAL A 1025 -18.54 -14.11 -44.95
CA VAL A 1025 -18.48 -12.68 -44.64
C VAL A 1025 -19.52 -11.78 -45.36
N ALA A 1026 -19.92 -10.65 -44.72
CA ALA A 1026 -19.88 -9.26 -45.25
C ALA A 1026 -21.12 -8.33 -45.03
N VAL A 1027 -20.87 -7.24 -44.27
CA VAL A 1027 -21.18 -5.82 -44.57
C VAL A 1027 -22.60 -5.22 -44.32
N ALA A 1028 -22.59 -4.28 -43.36
CA ALA A 1028 -23.21 -2.94 -43.27
C ALA A 1028 -24.64 -2.66 -42.74
N CYS A 1029 -24.64 -1.63 -41.89
CA CYS A 1029 -25.62 -0.56 -41.66
C CYS A 1029 -26.71 -0.69 -40.57
N HIS A 1030 -26.47 0.11 -39.52
CA HIS A 1030 -27.36 1.07 -38.84
C HIS A 1030 -28.53 0.65 -37.94
N HIS A 1031 -28.56 1.41 -36.83
CA HIS A 1031 -29.65 1.80 -35.91
C HIS A 1031 -29.85 1.05 -34.58
N ASP A 1032 -29.44 1.76 -33.52
CA ASP A 1032 -30.26 2.23 -32.40
C ASP A 1032 -31.54 1.43 -32.06
N LEU A 1033 -31.60 0.93 -30.83
CA LEU A 1033 -32.50 1.41 -29.76
C LEU A 1033 -32.71 0.30 -28.70
N GLY A 1034 -32.73 0.72 -27.44
CA GLY A 1034 -33.82 0.30 -26.57
C GLY A 1034 -33.53 -0.83 -25.58
N HIS A 1035 -33.26 -0.41 -24.34
CA HIS A 1035 -33.73 -1.03 -23.11
C HIS A 1035 -34.90 -2.03 -23.25
N SER A 1036 -34.79 -3.21 -22.63
CA SER A 1036 -35.52 -3.52 -21.38
C SER A 1036 -35.48 -5.01 -21.04
N THR A 1037 -35.00 -5.29 -19.83
CA THR A 1037 -35.49 -6.30 -18.88
C THR A 1037 -36.82 -6.99 -19.23
N THR A 1038 -36.87 -8.33 -19.28
CA THR A 1038 -37.59 -9.16 -18.27
C THR A 1038 -37.44 -10.68 -18.46
N LEU A 1039 -37.47 -11.32 -17.30
CA LEU A 1039 -37.46 -12.72 -16.86
C LEU A 1039 -38.32 -13.78 -17.62
N TRP A 1040 -37.78 -15.01 -17.60
CA TRP A 1040 -38.41 -16.33 -17.30
C TRP A 1040 -39.21 -17.15 -18.33
N GLY A 1041 -38.95 -18.47 -18.32
CA GLY A 1041 -39.80 -19.58 -18.82
C GLY A 1041 -39.24 -20.26 -20.07
N SER A 1042 -38.42 -21.33 -20.02
CA SER A 1042 -38.73 -22.72 -19.64
C SER A 1042 -39.74 -23.45 -20.56
N TYR A 1043 -39.19 -24.43 -21.29
CA TYR A 1043 -39.77 -25.69 -21.78
C TYR A 1043 -40.41 -25.83 -23.18
N CYS A 1044 -39.86 -26.84 -23.88
CA CYS A 1044 -40.48 -27.85 -24.77
C CYS A 1044 -40.64 -27.59 -26.29
N PHE A 1045 -39.75 -28.27 -27.03
CA PHE A 1045 -39.95 -29.00 -28.31
C PHE A 1045 -41.29 -29.79 -28.37
N PRO A 1046 -41.77 -30.35 -29.52
CA PRO A 1046 -41.01 -30.77 -30.72
C PRO A 1046 -41.69 -30.63 -32.11
N ALA A 1047 -40.94 -31.09 -33.13
CA ALA A 1047 -41.38 -31.78 -34.35
C ALA A 1047 -41.84 -30.90 -35.53
N TRP A 1048 -41.61 -31.20 -36.82
CA TRP A 1048 -40.69 -32.03 -37.62
C TRP A 1048 -41.19 -31.81 -39.07
N ARG A 1049 -40.33 -32.01 -40.09
CA ARG A 1049 -40.67 -32.20 -41.53
C ARG A 1049 -41.12 -30.94 -42.30
N ASP A 1050 -40.75 -30.65 -43.54
CA ASP A 1050 -40.36 -31.48 -44.69
C ASP A 1050 -39.43 -30.69 -45.66
N TRP A 1051 -38.59 -31.44 -46.38
CA TRP A 1051 -37.88 -31.10 -47.64
C TRP A 1051 -38.92 -31.16 -48.81
N PRO A 1052 -38.66 -30.81 -50.11
CA PRO A 1052 -37.35 -30.78 -50.80
C PRO A 1052 -37.17 -29.79 -51.98
N CYS A 1053 -35.97 -29.85 -52.57
CA CYS A 1053 -35.64 -29.80 -54.01
C CYS A 1053 -35.66 -28.48 -54.83
N GLY A 1054 -34.50 -28.29 -55.50
CA GLY A 1054 -34.35 -27.68 -56.83
C GLY A 1054 -33.91 -26.20 -56.77
N GLY A 1055 -32.87 -25.74 -57.47
CA GLY A 1055 -32.03 -26.30 -58.51
C GLY A 1055 -31.20 -25.14 -59.06
N SER A 1056 -29.90 -25.39 -59.24
CA SER A 1056 -28.90 -24.68 -60.05
C SER A 1056 -29.29 -23.38 -60.78
N MET A 1057 -28.52 -22.30 -60.58
CA MET A 1057 -27.52 -21.80 -61.53
C MET A 1057 -27.03 -20.39 -61.19
N HIS A 1058 -25.73 -20.21 -61.36
CA HIS A 1058 -24.96 -18.97 -61.55
C HIS A 1058 -24.62 -18.08 -60.33
N HIS A 1059 -23.30 -18.09 -60.10
CA HIS A 1059 -22.40 -17.19 -59.37
C HIS A 1059 -22.17 -17.40 -57.88
#